data_AF-A0A7C3UKJ1-F1
#
_entry.id   AF-A0A7C3UKJ1-F1
#
_cell.length_a   1.000
_cell.length_b   1.000
_cell.length_c   1.000
_cell.angle_alpha   90.00
_cell.angle_beta   90.00
_cell.angle_gamma   90.00
#
_symmetry.space_group_name_H-M   'P 1'
#
loop_
_entity.id
_entity.type
_entity.pdbx_description
1 polymer ?
#
loop_
_entity_poly.entity_id
_entity_poly.type
_entity_poly.pdbx_seq_one_letter_code
_entity_poly.pdbx_strand_id
1 'polypeptide(L)'
;TLSNVTGGYGTYEFRLNSGSWQSATGFTNLSPNTYTVYIRDAAHTSCVVNLGNKIITEPAVLNISLISITDVKCKGDSTGAIDILVTGGTGGYSYLWSNGKTTSDLTNALAGNYSITVTDLNNCKTNLSALSITEPDEKLTLIIDLEVPVSCYGGNDGAGLVSGQGGVPDYEYNWSNGFNGTYQSSLTAGKYIVTVTDNNNCNAIDTLNIEQPDSISVNTIISQTSCFNSEDGAINITVTGGNSSYNYLWSNNSSTEDLINIKSGNYSVTITDANDCKKFSSFYVPQPDAISIIHTEKMVSCYGGNDGEINVTATGGNGTYNYKWSNGEVTTKIDTLIAGTYKITVTDSKLCSADSTIIIIQPDSIIFNAVITQATCINTSDGKIELNISGGTNPYNILWSNSDTTNTILGLAIGSYSVTVTDKNSCQKYAEYKIDAQNIISITAQVNAAKCYNENSGNIDITVSGGIKPYTYKWSNDSASEDISRLKAGNYSVTVTEQNNCSFDTIFTIAQPDSIKVNFIKTDPTCFNGRNGSIDVSANGGTGIITFIWSTGDTTNKLTNLSAGEYRVSAIDTNSCITIDSILLSNPAPYEISKQEIINNKCYGDSLASIKITLNASVIKFSIDSTIFIDSCYFDKLISKEYKIYTKDASECISILDTISILQPLPIKIKDTIINNISCYGLVDGSIAVAAYGGTEPYYFSIDTGKTFISDSIFNNLNKGKYLITIRDANNCFDTSLSFSINEPMPIIINNTIIKNASCYGFNDGEIQLFATGGTDTLKYSIDSGKTFIDTSLFVSLEAGYYQIIIKDKNNCILNADSIEIKQPKEIKITDLNYSSITCNNFNNGTIEIIMPDKIYKYSIDNGQTFADTGYFNNLNEGEYIIIIKDTNNCILRGDTINIINPEPVTIDEAKSLEESSKLPVGTAKVVAYGGSGTLTFSIDGGITFIDNNGLFAGISIKKNYPITVKDTNNCIVNGSDLLIRRCVNTGIDEINSNKLIISNILTPNGDGISDEWTILNINYYKDILIEVYNLSGALVFRNNNYEKPWDGRMNGSLVPSGIYMYRIITDNIKEYTGKLMIIY
;
A
#
# COMPACT_ATOMS: atom_id res chain seq x y z
N THR A 1 -92.20 -25.72 85.28
CA THR A 1 -92.02 -26.84 86.24
C THR A 1 -92.45 -26.38 87.62
N LEU A 2 -93.00 -27.30 88.41
CA LEU A 2 -93.32 -27.10 89.83
C LEU A 2 -92.24 -27.79 90.68
N SER A 3 -91.91 -27.22 91.83
CA SER A 3 -90.91 -27.76 92.76
C SER A 3 -91.29 -27.43 94.21
N ASN A 4 -90.71 -28.17 95.17
CA ASN A 4 -90.82 -27.91 96.60
C ASN A 4 -92.25 -27.94 97.18
N VAL A 5 -93.09 -28.87 96.69
CA VAL A 5 -94.42 -29.13 97.26
C VAL A 5 -94.29 -29.82 98.62
N THR A 6 -94.95 -29.32 99.66
CA THR A 6 -94.92 -29.87 101.03
C THR A 6 -96.30 -29.84 101.70
N GLY A 7 -96.55 -30.79 102.62
CA GLY A 7 -97.84 -31.01 103.29
C GLY A 7 -98.47 -32.39 102.98
N GLY A 8 -99.76 -32.56 103.28
CA GLY A 8 -100.61 -33.66 102.79
C GLY A 8 -100.20 -35.09 103.20
N TYR A 9 -100.77 -36.10 102.53
CA TYR A 9 -100.42 -37.52 102.66
C TYR A 9 -99.29 -37.95 101.70
N GLY A 10 -98.49 -37.00 101.22
CA GLY A 10 -97.22 -37.26 100.52
C GLY A 10 -97.30 -37.67 99.05
N THR A 11 -98.48 -37.81 98.46
CA THR A 11 -98.64 -38.06 97.01
C THR A 11 -99.53 -36.98 96.38
N TYR A 12 -99.06 -36.42 95.26
CA TYR A 12 -99.66 -35.24 94.63
C TYR A 12 -99.92 -35.47 93.16
N GLU A 13 -101.00 -34.87 92.68
CA GLU A 13 -101.25 -34.70 91.26
C GLU A 13 -101.43 -33.23 90.93
N PHE A 14 -101.02 -32.86 89.72
CA PHE A 14 -101.05 -31.53 89.16
C PHE A 14 -101.91 -31.54 87.90
N ARG A 15 -102.59 -30.42 87.62
CA ARG A 15 -103.16 -30.16 86.30
C ARG A 15 -103.04 -28.69 85.94
N LEU A 16 -103.19 -28.41 84.65
CA LEU A 16 -103.46 -27.07 84.16
C LEU A 16 -104.94 -26.97 83.77
N ASN A 17 -105.57 -25.85 84.12
CA ASN A 17 -106.96 -25.53 83.78
C ASN A 17 -107.92 -26.68 84.18
N SER A 18 -108.75 -27.14 83.26
CA SER A 18 -109.68 -28.27 83.42
C SER A 18 -109.11 -29.63 83.00
N GLY A 19 -107.81 -29.71 82.65
CA GLY A 19 -107.19 -30.92 82.10
C GLY A 19 -107.07 -32.09 83.08
N SER A 20 -106.57 -33.21 82.57
CA SER A 20 -106.27 -34.41 83.36
C SER A 20 -105.24 -34.13 84.44
N TRP A 21 -105.42 -34.80 85.59
CA TRP A 21 -104.45 -34.83 86.68
C TRP A 21 -103.27 -35.75 86.32
N GLN A 22 -102.05 -35.31 86.61
CA GLN A 22 -100.82 -36.09 86.41
C GLN A 22 -99.87 -35.94 87.61
N SER A 23 -99.08 -36.97 87.92
CA SER A 23 -98.09 -36.92 89.00
C SER A 23 -96.79 -36.18 88.61
N ALA A 24 -96.58 -35.90 87.32
CA ALA A 24 -95.40 -35.18 86.85
C ALA A 24 -95.49 -33.68 87.18
N THR A 25 -94.40 -33.12 87.74
CA THR A 25 -94.30 -31.70 88.09
C THR A 25 -93.96 -30.80 86.90
N GLY A 26 -93.62 -31.39 85.76
CA GLY A 26 -93.33 -30.70 84.50
C GLY A 26 -94.53 -30.70 83.57
N PHE A 27 -94.84 -29.53 83.00
CA PHE A 27 -95.70 -29.40 81.85
C PHE A 27 -94.85 -28.83 80.71
N THR A 28 -94.81 -29.54 79.57
CA THR A 28 -94.08 -29.17 78.36
C THR A 28 -95.06 -29.01 77.19
N ASN A 29 -94.60 -28.45 76.07
CA ASN A 29 -95.41 -28.22 74.86
C ASN A 29 -96.70 -27.41 75.11
N LEU A 30 -96.63 -26.44 76.02
CA LEU A 30 -97.72 -25.50 76.29
C LEU A 30 -97.72 -24.39 75.24
N SER A 31 -98.86 -24.16 74.59
CA SER A 31 -99.06 -22.98 73.73
C SER A 31 -99.09 -21.69 74.57
N PRO A 32 -98.78 -20.51 73.99
CA PRO A 32 -98.86 -19.25 74.71
C PRO A 32 -100.28 -19.01 75.26
N ASN A 33 -100.42 -19.00 76.58
CA ASN A 33 -101.69 -18.80 77.28
C ASN A 33 -101.46 -18.50 78.77
N THR A 34 -102.52 -18.09 79.45
CA THR A 34 -102.59 -18.10 80.91
C THR A 34 -103.08 -19.47 81.39
N TYR A 35 -102.22 -20.22 82.08
CA TYR A 35 -102.56 -21.50 82.68
C TYR A 35 -102.81 -21.35 84.17
N THR A 36 -104.02 -21.66 84.61
CA THR A 36 -104.34 -21.83 86.03
C THR A 36 -103.79 -23.17 86.50
N VAL A 37 -102.86 -23.15 87.45
CA VAL A 37 -102.21 -24.37 87.96
C VAL A 37 -102.98 -24.88 89.17
N TYR A 38 -103.40 -26.14 89.14
CA TYR A 38 -104.03 -26.80 90.28
C TYR A 38 -103.17 -27.94 90.81
N ILE A 39 -103.23 -28.16 92.12
CA ILE A 39 -102.65 -29.30 92.82
C ILE A 39 -103.73 -29.99 93.65
N ARG A 40 -103.65 -31.31 93.82
CA ARG A 40 -104.44 -32.05 94.81
C ARG A 40 -103.62 -33.14 95.48
N ASP A 41 -104.06 -33.54 96.67
CA ASP A 41 -103.64 -34.78 97.31
C ASP A 41 -104.24 -35.97 96.54
N ALA A 42 -103.40 -36.93 96.15
CA ALA A 42 -103.83 -38.06 95.32
C ALA A 42 -104.70 -39.07 96.10
N ALA A 43 -104.51 -39.18 97.42
CA ALA A 43 -105.32 -40.02 98.29
C ALA A 43 -106.65 -39.37 98.67
N HIS A 44 -106.73 -38.04 98.66
CA HIS A 44 -107.94 -37.27 98.97
C HIS A 44 -108.33 -36.32 97.82
N THR A 45 -108.85 -36.91 96.74
CA THR A 45 -109.11 -36.24 95.45
C THR A 45 -110.09 -35.05 95.48
N SER A 46 -110.80 -34.84 96.58
CA SER A 46 -111.66 -33.67 96.86
C SER A 46 -110.88 -32.44 97.35
N CYS A 47 -109.65 -32.60 97.84
CA CYS A 47 -108.81 -31.53 98.34
C CYS A 47 -107.98 -30.91 97.20
N VAL A 48 -108.57 -29.96 96.48
CA VAL A 48 -107.96 -29.24 95.35
C VAL A 48 -107.55 -27.83 95.75
N VAL A 49 -106.27 -27.49 95.58
CA VAL A 49 -105.73 -26.13 95.77
C VAL A 49 -105.41 -25.52 94.41
N ASN A 50 -105.84 -24.28 94.19
CA ASN A 50 -105.44 -23.47 93.05
C ASN A 50 -104.15 -22.71 93.40
N LEU A 51 -103.07 -22.95 92.67
CA LEU A 51 -101.76 -22.30 92.85
C LEU A 51 -101.64 -20.98 92.05
N GLY A 52 -102.73 -20.55 91.42
CA GLY A 52 -102.82 -19.33 90.65
C GLY A 52 -102.44 -19.50 89.18
N ASN A 53 -102.43 -18.36 88.49
CA ASN A 53 -102.18 -18.29 87.05
C ASN A 53 -100.68 -18.15 86.75
N LYS A 54 -100.21 -18.89 85.74
CA LYS A 54 -98.89 -18.68 85.10
C LYS A 54 -99.10 -18.36 83.62
N ILE A 55 -98.59 -17.22 83.20
CA ILE A 55 -98.63 -16.76 81.82
C ILE A 55 -97.40 -17.33 81.11
N ILE A 56 -97.62 -18.02 80.00
CA ILE A 56 -96.59 -18.36 79.03
C ILE A 56 -96.78 -17.40 77.85
N THR A 57 -95.80 -16.53 77.61
CA THR A 57 -95.78 -15.60 76.48
C THR A 57 -94.94 -16.16 75.34
N GLU A 58 -95.28 -15.80 74.11
CA GLU A 58 -94.41 -16.02 72.95
C GLU A 58 -93.19 -15.07 73.00
N PRO A 59 -92.02 -15.43 72.45
CA PRO A 59 -90.93 -14.49 72.20
C PRO A 59 -91.39 -13.30 71.35
N ALA A 60 -90.66 -12.18 71.42
CA ALA A 60 -90.89 -11.06 70.49
C ALA A 60 -90.66 -11.53 69.03
N VAL A 61 -91.41 -10.99 68.07
CA VAL A 61 -91.31 -11.40 66.66
C VAL A 61 -89.90 -11.10 66.13
N LEU A 62 -89.28 -12.09 65.46
CA LEU A 62 -87.98 -11.94 64.82
C LEU A 62 -88.06 -10.96 63.65
N ASN A 63 -87.24 -9.91 63.67
CA ASN A 63 -87.25 -8.81 62.73
C ASN A 63 -85.83 -8.46 62.25
N ILE A 64 -85.70 -8.04 60.99
CA ILE A 64 -84.46 -7.51 60.40
C ILE A 64 -84.76 -6.08 59.93
N SER A 65 -83.91 -5.12 60.28
CA SER A 65 -83.93 -3.77 59.73
C SER A 65 -82.60 -3.45 59.05
N LEU A 66 -82.67 -2.88 57.85
CA LEU A 66 -81.52 -2.34 57.14
C LEU A 66 -80.95 -1.13 57.89
N ILE A 67 -79.64 -1.10 58.13
CA ILE A 67 -78.94 0.08 58.66
C ILE A 67 -78.42 0.93 57.50
N SER A 68 -77.63 0.33 56.60
CA SER A 68 -77.07 1.03 55.44
C SER A 68 -76.76 0.09 54.28
N ILE A 69 -76.67 0.66 53.07
CA ILE A 69 -76.08 0.05 51.88
C ILE A 69 -74.96 0.99 51.44
N THR A 70 -73.82 0.42 51.09
CA THR A 70 -72.69 1.10 50.44
C THR A 70 -72.54 0.51 49.05
N ASP A 71 -72.63 1.34 48.01
CA ASP A 71 -72.44 0.94 46.62
C ASP A 71 -70.97 0.60 46.31
N VAL A 72 -70.74 -0.09 45.19
CA VAL A 72 -69.40 -0.35 44.67
C VAL A 72 -68.82 0.93 44.06
N LYS A 73 -67.55 1.23 44.37
CA LYS A 73 -66.89 2.47 43.93
C LYS A 73 -66.51 2.46 42.45
N CYS A 74 -65.99 1.33 41.95
CA CYS A 74 -65.45 1.18 40.61
C CYS A 74 -66.10 -0.02 39.91
N LYS A 75 -66.53 0.12 38.65
CA LYS A 75 -67.21 -0.95 37.90
C LYS A 75 -66.40 -2.25 37.88
N GLY A 76 -66.96 -3.31 38.47
CA GLY A 76 -66.36 -4.64 38.62
C GLY A 76 -65.66 -4.92 39.96
N ASP A 77 -65.51 -3.93 40.84
CA ASP A 77 -64.88 -4.11 42.16
C ASP A 77 -65.86 -4.68 43.20
N SER A 78 -65.31 -5.27 44.26
CA SER A 78 -66.08 -5.79 45.40
C SER A 78 -66.00 -4.87 46.62
N THR A 79 -66.28 -3.56 46.50
CA THR A 79 -66.25 -2.63 47.64
C THR A 79 -67.61 -2.41 48.31
N GLY A 80 -68.67 -3.02 47.79
CA GLY A 80 -70.02 -2.84 48.30
C GLY A 80 -70.21 -3.46 49.68
N ALA A 81 -71.16 -2.93 50.44
CA ALA A 81 -71.51 -3.46 51.75
C ALA A 81 -73.00 -3.28 52.08
N ILE A 82 -73.52 -4.15 52.95
CA ILE A 82 -74.86 -4.06 53.52
C ILE A 82 -74.77 -4.33 55.03
N ASP A 83 -75.23 -3.38 55.82
CA ASP A 83 -75.21 -3.40 57.28
C ASP A 83 -76.64 -3.58 57.82
N ILE A 84 -76.87 -4.52 58.74
CA ILE A 84 -78.22 -4.87 59.21
C ILE A 84 -78.30 -5.06 60.73
N LEU A 85 -79.47 -4.74 61.29
CA LEU A 85 -79.79 -5.01 62.69
C LEU A 85 -80.86 -6.09 62.80
N VAL A 86 -80.61 -7.11 63.63
CA VAL A 86 -81.59 -8.14 63.99
C VAL A 86 -82.11 -7.91 65.39
N THR A 87 -83.44 -7.94 65.55
CA THR A 87 -84.14 -7.76 66.83
C THR A 87 -85.28 -8.77 66.99
N GLY A 88 -85.63 -9.08 68.24
CA GLY A 88 -86.64 -10.11 68.54
C GLY A 88 -86.17 -11.54 68.26
N GLY A 89 -87.06 -12.52 68.41
CA GLY A 89 -86.73 -13.95 68.38
C GLY A 89 -85.97 -14.42 69.62
N THR A 90 -85.37 -15.61 69.50
CA THR A 90 -84.58 -16.29 70.53
C THR A 90 -83.10 -16.22 70.17
N GLY A 91 -82.30 -15.54 70.99
CA GLY A 91 -80.89 -15.26 70.72
C GLY A 91 -80.06 -16.51 70.39
N GLY A 92 -79.10 -16.33 69.47
CA GLY A 92 -78.36 -17.42 68.81
C GLY A 92 -78.69 -17.51 67.32
N TYR A 93 -78.73 -16.35 66.64
CA TYR A 93 -79.15 -16.27 65.24
C TYR A 93 -78.12 -16.90 64.29
N SER A 94 -78.64 -17.52 63.23
CA SER A 94 -77.87 -17.90 62.05
C SER A 94 -78.32 -17.07 60.85
N TYR A 95 -77.34 -16.64 60.06
CA TYR A 95 -77.53 -15.76 58.91
C TYR A 95 -77.26 -16.56 57.63
N LEU A 96 -78.02 -16.30 56.57
CA LEU A 96 -77.76 -16.82 55.24
C LEU A 96 -78.13 -15.77 54.19
N TRP A 97 -77.10 -15.15 53.62
CA TRP A 97 -77.22 -14.27 52.46
C TRP A 97 -77.43 -15.09 51.17
N SER A 98 -78.04 -14.48 50.15
CA SER A 98 -78.29 -15.10 48.83
C SER A 98 -77.02 -15.57 48.11
N ASN A 99 -75.86 -15.02 48.46
CA ASN A 99 -74.53 -15.43 47.98
C ASN A 99 -73.84 -16.49 48.87
N GLY A 100 -74.54 -17.05 49.87
CA GLY A 100 -74.04 -18.08 50.77
C GLY A 100 -73.20 -17.58 51.95
N LYS A 101 -73.03 -16.27 52.15
CA LYS A 101 -72.37 -15.72 53.36
C LYS A 101 -73.25 -15.89 54.60
N THR A 102 -72.62 -16.07 55.76
CA THR A 102 -73.31 -16.37 57.04
C THR A 102 -72.97 -15.40 58.19
N THR A 103 -72.52 -14.20 57.83
CA THR A 103 -72.26 -13.07 58.75
C THR A 103 -73.52 -12.24 58.97
N SER A 104 -73.56 -11.43 60.05
CA SER A 104 -74.57 -10.39 60.22
C SER A 104 -74.59 -9.48 59.00
N ASP A 105 -73.44 -8.90 58.72
CA ASP A 105 -73.26 -7.85 57.71
C ASP A 105 -72.58 -8.43 56.49
N LEU A 106 -72.92 -7.90 55.33
CA LEU A 106 -72.28 -8.27 54.07
C LEU A 106 -71.20 -7.23 53.76
N THR A 107 -69.95 -7.65 53.72
CA THR A 107 -68.80 -6.79 53.35
C THR A 107 -68.06 -7.38 52.16
N ASN A 108 -67.38 -6.52 51.41
CA ASN A 108 -66.69 -6.84 50.16
C ASN A 108 -67.62 -7.52 49.13
N ALA A 109 -68.80 -6.94 48.92
CA ALA A 109 -69.78 -7.38 47.94
C ALA A 109 -69.56 -6.73 46.58
N LEU A 110 -69.90 -7.48 45.52
CA LEU A 110 -70.02 -6.97 44.15
C LEU A 110 -71.36 -6.22 43.99
N ALA A 111 -71.53 -5.51 42.89
CA ALA A 111 -72.84 -5.00 42.50
C ALA A 111 -73.82 -6.17 42.26
N GLY A 112 -75.09 -5.98 42.63
CA GLY A 112 -76.12 -7.00 42.50
C GLY A 112 -77.22 -6.91 43.56
N ASN A 113 -78.19 -7.81 43.41
CA ASN A 113 -79.35 -7.90 44.28
C ASN A 113 -79.16 -8.99 45.34
N TYR A 114 -79.21 -8.58 46.60
CA TYR A 114 -79.05 -9.43 47.76
C TYR A 114 -80.36 -9.62 48.53
N SER A 115 -80.42 -10.75 49.21
CA SER A 115 -81.41 -11.03 50.26
C SER A 115 -80.74 -11.79 51.39
N ILE A 116 -81.30 -11.71 52.58
CA ILE A 116 -80.82 -12.43 53.75
C ILE A 116 -81.98 -13.12 54.46
N THR A 117 -81.77 -14.40 54.78
CA THR A 117 -82.57 -15.14 55.75
C THR A 117 -81.87 -15.13 57.09
N VAL A 118 -82.59 -14.74 58.14
CA VAL A 118 -82.14 -14.90 59.53
C VAL A 118 -83.02 -15.94 60.21
N THR A 119 -82.39 -16.92 60.87
CA THR A 119 -83.06 -17.99 61.62
C THR A 119 -82.66 -17.93 63.08
N ASP A 120 -83.63 -17.92 64.00
CA ASP A 120 -83.39 -17.94 65.44
C ASP A 120 -83.12 -19.37 65.98
N LEU A 121 -82.74 -19.48 67.25
CA LEU A 121 -82.40 -20.77 67.88
C LEU A 121 -83.58 -21.77 67.92
N ASN A 122 -84.82 -21.28 67.82
CA ASN A 122 -86.05 -22.09 67.78
C ASN A 122 -86.52 -22.39 66.34
N ASN A 123 -85.70 -22.09 65.33
CA ASN A 123 -85.97 -22.24 63.90
C ASN A 123 -87.03 -21.28 63.32
N CYS A 124 -87.39 -20.21 64.02
CA CYS A 124 -88.20 -19.13 63.46
C CYS A 124 -87.36 -18.38 62.41
N LYS A 125 -87.93 -18.14 61.22
CA LYS A 125 -87.23 -17.50 60.09
C LYS A 125 -87.90 -16.19 59.70
N THR A 126 -87.09 -15.20 59.37
CA THR A 126 -87.53 -13.98 58.69
C THR A 126 -86.55 -13.62 57.58
N ASN A 127 -87.03 -12.89 56.57
CA ASN A 127 -86.27 -12.58 55.36
C ASN A 127 -86.31 -11.07 55.08
N LEU A 128 -85.17 -10.51 54.70
CA LEU A 128 -85.09 -9.19 54.08
C LEU A 128 -84.61 -9.36 52.62
N SER A 129 -85.28 -8.70 51.68
CA SER A 129 -85.06 -8.87 50.24
C SER A 129 -85.07 -7.53 49.51
N ALA A 130 -84.71 -7.55 48.22
CA ALA A 130 -84.57 -6.37 47.37
C ALA A 130 -83.50 -5.37 47.86
N LEU A 131 -82.38 -5.89 48.37
CA LEU A 131 -81.22 -5.09 48.78
C LEU A 131 -80.26 -4.97 47.59
N SER A 132 -80.33 -3.87 46.85
CA SER A 132 -79.50 -3.64 45.66
C SER A 132 -78.22 -2.88 45.99
N ILE A 133 -77.07 -3.44 45.65
CA ILE A 133 -75.79 -2.72 45.55
C ILE A 133 -75.59 -2.36 44.08
N THR A 134 -75.31 -1.09 43.79
CA THR A 134 -75.03 -0.58 42.44
C THR A 134 -73.53 -0.32 42.23
N GLU A 135 -73.14 -0.06 40.99
CA GLU A 135 -71.78 0.34 40.56
C GLU A 135 -71.89 1.37 39.42
N PRO A 136 -70.80 2.08 39.04
CA PRO A 136 -70.81 2.96 37.87
C PRO A 136 -71.21 2.23 36.59
N ASP A 137 -72.12 2.84 35.81
CA ASP A 137 -72.67 2.26 34.57
C ASP A 137 -71.60 1.91 33.54
N GLU A 138 -70.50 2.66 33.48
CA GLU A 138 -69.34 2.37 32.63
C GLU A 138 -68.02 2.41 33.38
N LYS A 139 -67.05 1.60 32.93
CA LYS A 139 -65.73 1.54 33.53
C LYS A 139 -64.93 2.76 33.09
N LEU A 140 -64.17 3.36 34.00
CA LEU A 140 -63.22 4.41 33.64
C LEU A 140 -62.23 3.89 32.58
N THR A 141 -62.05 4.69 31.54
CA THR A 141 -61.14 4.48 30.41
C THR A 141 -60.42 5.78 30.10
N LEU A 142 -59.18 5.67 29.65
CA LEU A 142 -58.42 6.77 29.06
C LEU A 142 -58.51 6.65 27.53
N ILE A 143 -58.62 7.78 26.86
CA ILE A 143 -58.63 7.88 25.39
C ILE A 143 -57.54 8.85 24.96
N ILE A 144 -56.83 8.49 23.90
CA ILE A 144 -55.89 9.35 23.19
C ILE A 144 -56.67 10.03 22.05
N ASP A 145 -56.90 11.33 22.17
CA ASP A 145 -57.67 12.14 21.22
C ASP A 145 -56.78 12.71 20.09
N LEU A 146 -55.49 12.92 20.37
CA LEU A 146 -54.50 13.38 19.40
C LEU A 146 -53.11 12.87 19.80
N GLU A 147 -52.33 12.44 18.82
CA GLU A 147 -50.90 12.15 18.93
C GLU A 147 -50.18 12.88 17.79
N VAL A 148 -49.12 13.61 18.10
CA VAL A 148 -48.28 14.33 17.13
C VAL A 148 -46.83 13.88 17.35
N PRO A 149 -46.19 13.20 16.38
CA PRO A 149 -44.78 12.81 16.47
C PRO A 149 -43.85 14.03 16.44
N VAL A 150 -42.59 13.86 16.82
CA VAL A 150 -41.57 14.92 16.67
C VAL A 150 -41.14 15.04 15.20
N SER A 151 -40.88 16.26 14.72
CA SER A 151 -40.57 16.49 13.29
C SER A 151 -39.18 16.01 12.88
N CYS A 152 -38.24 15.94 13.83
CA CYS A 152 -36.85 15.53 13.64
C CYS A 152 -36.43 14.45 14.64
N TYR A 153 -35.47 13.61 14.27
CA TYR A 153 -34.81 12.68 15.21
C TYR A 153 -34.17 13.45 16.37
N GLY A 154 -34.51 13.09 17.61
CA GLY A 154 -34.09 13.81 18.81
C GLY A 154 -34.79 15.16 19.03
N GLY A 155 -35.86 15.44 18.26
CA GLY A 155 -36.71 16.62 18.43
C GLY A 155 -37.53 16.62 19.72
N ASN A 156 -38.15 17.77 20.00
CA ASN A 156 -38.94 18.03 21.21
C ASN A 156 -40.22 18.83 20.92
N ASP A 157 -40.79 18.65 19.74
CA ASP A 157 -41.97 19.37 19.23
C ASP A 157 -43.24 18.50 19.15
N GLY A 158 -43.18 17.25 19.62
CA GLY A 158 -44.32 16.34 19.67
C GLY A 158 -45.38 16.79 20.69
N ALA A 159 -46.59 16.24 20.57
CA ALA A 159 -47.72 16.59 21.42
C ALA A 159 -48.72 15.44 21.59
N GLY A 160 -49.51 15.51 22.66
CA GLY A 160 -50.60 14.59 22.95
C GLY A 160 -51.82 15.28 23.56
N LEU A 161 -53.01 14.82 23.18
CA LEU A 161 -54.29 15.17 23.80
C LEU A 161 -54.95 13.88 24.33
N VAL A 162 -55.47 13.92 25.55
CA VAL A 162 -56.15 12.78 26.20
C VAL A 162 -57.44 13.20 26.89
N SER A 163 -58.38 12.26 27.02
CA SER A 163 -59.63 12.43 27.78
C SER A 163 -60.07 11.15 28.48
N GLY A 164 -60.77 11.31 29.61
CA GLY A 164 -61.39 10.22 30.38
C GLY A 164 -62.84 9.99 29.98
N GLN A 165 -63.26 8.72 29.90
CA GLN A 165 -64.65 8.32 29.70
C GLN A 165 -65.04 7.17 30.64
N GLY A 166 -66.30 7.15 31.10
CA GLY A 166 -66.78 6.20 32.11
C GLY A 166 -66.29 6.54 33.53
N GLY A 167 -66.64 5.71 34.53
CA GLY A 167 -66.39 6.03 35.93
C GLY A 167 -67.29 7.15 36.45
N VAL A 168 -66.85 7.83 37.51
CA VAL A 168 -67.56 8.97 38.13
C VAL A 168 -66.91 10.31 37.72
N PRO A 169 -67.64 11.24 37.08
CA PRO A 169 -67.10 12.52 36.63
C PRO A 169 -66.37 13.34 37.72
N ASP A 170 -65.55 14.29 37.24
CA ASP A 170 -64.40 14.93 37.91
C ASP A 170 -63.12 14.08 37.80
N TYR A 171 -62.44 14.20 36.66
CA TYR A 171 -61.23 13.44 36.32
C TYR A 171 -59.94 14.25 36.56
N GLU A 172 -58.94 13.61 37.16
CA GLU A 172 -57.56 14.10 37.27
C GLU A 172 -56.64 13.30 36.32
N TYR A 173 -55.66 13.96 35.71
CA TYR A 173 -54.74 13.33 34.75
C TYR A 173 -53.30 13.55 35.20
N ASN A 174 -52.52 12.47 35.30
CA ASN A 174 -51.12 12.48 35.70
C ASN A 174 -50.27 11.68 34.70
N TRP A 175 -49.27 12.32 34.12
CA TRP A 175 -48.38 11.75 33.11
C TRP A 175 -47.06 11.29 33.75
N SER A 176 -46.42 10.26 33.19
CA SER A 176 -45.17 9.69 33.73
C SER A 176 -43.96 10.64 33.73
N ASN A 177 -44.08 11.81 33.08
CA ASN A 177 -43.12 12.91 33.08
C ASN A 177 -43.45 13.99 34.14
N GLY A 178 -44.50 13.81 34.95
CA GLY A 178 -44.96 14.74 35.98
C GLY A 178 -45.88 15.87 35.48
N PHE A 179 -46.35 15.82 34.22
CA PHE A 179 -47.33 16.76 33.71
C PHE A 179 -48.76 16.41 34.19
N ASN A 180 -49.54 17.43 34.53
CA ASN A 180 -50.93 17.29 34.94
C ASN A 180 -51.84 18.10 34.00
N GLY A 181 -52.74 17.41 33.31
CA GLY A 181 -53.65 18.01 32.33
C GLY A 181 -53.96 17.10 31.14
N THR A 182 -54.86 17.57 30.27
CA THR A 182 -55.34 16.81 29.09
C THR A 182 -54.50 17.02 27.84
N TYR A 183 -53.83 18.17 27.69
CA TYR A 183 -53.00 18.48 26.51
C TYR A 183 -51.57 18.80 26.92
N GLN A 184 -50.60 18.06 26.39
CA GLN A 184 -49.18 18.36 26.54
C GLN A 184 -48.52 18.54 25.17
N SER A 185 -47.79 19.64 25.01
CA SER A 185 -46.91 19.89 23.87
C SER A 185 -45.44 19.89 24.29
N SER A 186 -44.55 19.98 23.31
CA SER A 186 -43.09 19.97 23.49
C SER A 186 -42.56 18.67 24.08
N LEU A 187 -43.17 17.56 23.68
CA LEU A 187 -42.75 16.20 24.01
C LEU A 187 -41.58 15.78 23.12
N THR A 188 -40.64 15.05 23.71
CA THR A 188 -39.61 14.29 22.98
C THR A 188 -40.18 12.95 22.52
N ALA A 189 -39.50 12.29 21.59
CA ALA A 189 -39.82 10.90 21.24
C ALA A 189 -39.79 9.98 22.48
N GLY A 190 -40.80 9.12 22.63
CA GLY A 190 -40.88 8.20 23.77
C GLY A 190 -42.28 7.83 24.21
N LYS A 191 -42.35 6.98 25.23
CA LYS A 191 -43.59 6.48 25.82
C LYS A 191 -43.96 7.28 27.07
N TYR A 192 -45.14 7.88 27.04
CA TYR A 192 -45.73 8.61 28.16
C TYR A 192 -46.88 7.79 28.70
N ILE A 193 -46.70 7.22 29.90
CA ILE A 193 -47.76 6.51 30.61
C ILE A 193 -48.63 7.58 31.24
N VAL A 194 -49.92 7.59 30.90
CA VAL A 194 -50.87 8.56 31.40
C VAL A 194 -51.90 7.82 32.26
N THR A 195 -52.08 8.30 33.48
CA THR A 195 -53.11 7.82 34.40
C THR A 195 -54.22 8.84 34.45
N VAL A 196 -55.46 8.41 34.24
CA VAL A 196 -56.66 9.18 34.61
C VAL A 196 -57.28 8.56 35.86
N THR A 197 -57.59 9.42 36.82
CA THR A 197 -58.24 9.07 38.08
C THR A 197 -59.60 9.74 38.14
N ASP A 198 -60.63 9.01 38.53
CA ASP A 198 -61.98 9.55 38.72
C ASP A 198 -62.25 9.96 40.18
N ASN A 199 -63.40 10.60 40.42
CA ASN A 199 -63.76 11.13 41.74
C ASN A 199 -63.91 10.04 42.83
N ASN A 200 -64.11 8.78 42.44
CA ASN A 200 -64.13 7.63 43.36
C ASN A 200 -62.73 7.05 43.63
N ASN A 201 -61.67 7.63 43.04
CA ASN A 201 -60.29 7.15 43.01
C ASN A 201 -60.10 5.87 42.18
N CYS A 202 -61.00 5.60 41.22
CA CYS A 202 -60.78 4.56 40.22
C CYS A 202 -59.74 5.06 39.21
N ASN A 203 -58.82 4.19 38.78
CA ASN A 203 -57.75 4.55 37.85
C ASN A 203 -57.87 3.80 36.53
N ALA A 204 -57.64 4.49 35.42
CA ALA A 204 -57.36 3.91 34.12
C ALA A 204 -56.00 4.43 33.62
N ILE A 205 -55.25 3.56 32.95
CA ILE A 205 -53.90 3.86 32.46
C ILE A 205 -53.83 3.48 30.99
N ASP A 206 -53.27 4.36 30.17
CA ASP A 206 -52.87 4.06 28.80
C ASP A 206 -51.47 4.65 28.51
N THR A 207 -50.87 4.32 27.37
CA THR A 207 -49.53 4.76 26.97
C THR A 207 -49.57 5.46 25.62
N LEU A 208 -49.36 6.78 25.63
CA LEU A 208 -49.10 7.57 24.44
C LEU A 208 -47.67 7.31 23.95
N ASN A 209 -47.46 7.16 22.63
CA ASN A 209 -46.16 6.80 22.07
C ASN A 209 -45.73 7.82 21.01
N ILE A 210 -45.06 8.90 21.45
CA ILE A 210 -44.54 9.92 20.54
C ILE A 210 -43.43 9.31 19.68
N GLU A 211 -43.75 9.07 18.42
CA GLU A 211 -42.80 8.58 17.42
C GLU A 211 -41.85 9.69 16.92
N GLN A 212 -40.75 9.28 16.28
CA GLN A 212 -39.80 10.16 15.60
C GLN A 212 -39.35 9.52 14.28
N PRO A 213 -38.95 10.31 13.27
CA PRO A 213 -38.28 9.77 12.09
C PRO A 213 -36.91 9.20 12.46
N ASP A 214 -36.40 8.26 11.65
CA ASP A 214 -35.04 7.74 11.77
C ASP A 214 -34.00 8.88 11.68
N SER A 215 -32.82 8.69 12.28
CA SER A 215 -31.73 9.67 12.14
C SER A 215 -31.18 9.69 10.71
N ILE A 216 -30.92 10.89 10.16
CA ILE A 216 -30.23 11.03 8.86
C ILE A 216 -28.84 10.38 8.94
N SER A 217 -28.66 9.35 8.11
CA SER A 217 -27.43 8.58 7.91
C SER A 217 -26.89 8.84 6.51
N VAL A 218 -25.56 8.83 6.38
CA VAL A 218 -24.85 9.16 5.15
C VAL A 218 -23.78 8.10 4.90
N ASN A 219 -24.05 7.21 3.96
CA ASN A 219 -23.02 6.32 3.43
C ASN A 219 -22.24 7.06 2.33
N THR A 220 -20.97 6.72 2.13
CA THR A 220 -20.13 7.37 1.12
C THR A 220 -19.20 6.38 0.41
N ILE A 221 -18.94 6.64 -0.87
CA ILE A 221 -17.89 6.02 -1.67
C ILE A 221 -17.03 7.16 -2.22
N ILE A 222 -15.77 7.22 -1.79
CA ILE A 222 -14.82 8.25 -2.21
C ILE A 222 -13.92 7.67 -3.30
N SER A 223 -13.89 8.32 -4.47
CA SER A 223 -12.91 8.06 -5.52
C SER A 223 -11.78 9.08 -5.40
N GLN A 224 -10.57 8.58 -5.15
CA GLN A 224 -9.36 9.42 -5.15
C GLN A 224 -9.06 9.97 -6.55
N THR A 225 -8.36 11.10 -6.63
CA THR A 225 -7.88 11.65 -7.90
C THR A 225 -6.83 10.73 -8.54
N SER A 226 -6.77 10.61 -9.86
CA SER A 226 -5.83 9.69 -10.54
C SER A 226 -4.38 10.12 -10.46
N CYS A 227 -4.12 11.43 -10.51
CA CYS A 227 -2.79 12.04 -10.46
C CYS A 227 -2.72 13.15 -9.41
N PHE A 228 -1.51 13.44 -8.92
CA PHE A 228 -1.26 14.61 -8.07
C PHE A 228 -1.79 15.89 -8.75
N ASN A 229 -2.61 16.67 -8.01
CA ASN A 229 -3.32 17.88 -8.46
C ASN A 229 -4.34 17.71 -9.61
N SER A 230 -4.76 16.49 -9.96
CA SER A 230 -5.84 16.29 -10.96
C SER A 230 -7.25 16.59 -10.42
N GLU A 231 -8.21 16.75 -11.33
CA GLU A 231 -9.60 17.17 -11.08
C GLU A 231 -10.60 16.06 -11.44
N ASP A 232 -10.28 14.80 -11.12
CA ASP A 232 -11.11 13.62 -11.44
C ASP A 232 -11.51 12.79 -10.22
N GLY A 233 -11.26 13.29 -9.01
CA GLY A 233 -11.79 12.73 -7.78
C GLY A 233 -13.31 12.88 -7.71
N ALA A 234 -13.95 12.06 -6.87
CA ALA A 234 -15.39 12.10 -6.65
C ALA A 234 -15.74 11.70 -5.21
N ILE A 235 -16.86 12.24 -4.72
CA ILE A 235 -17.52 11.77 -3.50
C ILE A 235 -18.95 11.41 -3.91
N ASN A 236 -19.23 10.11 -3.96
CA ASN A 236 -20.61 9.63 -4.05
C ASN A 236 -21.14 9.47 -2.62
N ILE A 237 -22.36 9.91 -2.37
CA ILE A 237 -23.06 9.69 -1.09
C ILE A 237 -24.40 9.01 -1.33
N THR A 238 -24.90 8.34 -0.30
CA THR A 238 -26.27 7.83 -0.26
C THR A 238 -26.86 8.18 1.08
N VAL A 239 -27.93 8.99 1.07
CA VAL A 239 -28.61 9.46 2.28
C VAL A 239 -29.84 8.61 2.59
N THR A 240 -29.97 8.19 3.85
CA THR A 240 -31.13 7.47 4.38
C THR A 240 -31.56 8.02 5.74
N GLY A 241 -32.81 7.78 6.15
CA GLY A 241 -33.38 8.33 7.39
C GLY A 241 -33.75 9.82 7.27
N GLY A 242 -34.35 10.38 8.32
CA GLY A 242 -35.03 11.67 8.25
C GLY A 242 -36.31 11.60 7.41
N ASN A 243 -36.82 12.77 7.03
CA ASN A 243 -38.03 12.92 6.23
C ASN A 243 -37.67 12.99 4.74
N SER A 244 -38.22 12.08 3.93
CA SER A 244 -37.86 11.92 2.52
C SER A 244 -37.95 13.22 1.71
N SER A 245 -36.98 13.43 0.81
CA SER A 245 -36.64 14.68 0.09
C SER A 245 -35.56 15.49 0.81
N TYR A 246 -34.34 15.47 0.27
CA TYR A 246 -33.18 16.14 0.84
C TYR A 246 -32.67 17.27 -0.06
N ASN A 247 -32.19 18.34 0.56
CA ASN A 247 -31.40 19.39 -0.04
C ASN A 247 -29.94 19.27 0.43
N TYR A 248 -29.01 19.38 -0.51
CA TYR A 248 -27.57 19.31 -0.26
C TYR A 248 -26.95 20.70 -0.36
N LEU A 249 -26.02 21.01 0.55
CA LEU A 249 -25.16 22.19 0.44
C LEU A 249 -23.72 21.80 0.78
N TRP A 250 -22.91 21.66 -0.25
CA TRP A 250 -21.49 21.33 -0.14
C TRP A 250 -20.62 22.57 0.11
N SER A 251 -19.44 22.38 0.71
CA SER A 251 -18.45 23.43 0.98
C SER A 251 -17.90 24.13 -0.28
N ASN A 252 -18.04 23.49 -1.45
CA ASN A 252 -17.76 24.09 -2.77
C ASN A 252 -18.97 24.80 -3.39
N ASN A 253 -20.07 24.95 -2.65
CA ASN A 253 -21.38 25.48 -3.05
C ASN A 253 -22.17 24.59 -4.05
N SER A 254 -21.83 23.31 -4.22
CA SER A 254 -22.70 22.40 -4.96
C SER A 254 -23.98 22.07 -4.19
N SER A 255 -25.06 21.82 -4.93
CA SER A 255 -26.36 21.36 -4.41
C SER A 255 -26.78 19.97 -4.93
N THR A 256 -25.87 19.28 -5.64
CA THR A 256 -26.02 17.87 -6.01
C THR A 256 -25.82 16.95 -4.82
N GLU A 257 -26.41 15.75 -4.86
CA GLU A 257 -26.11 14.68 -3.91
C GLU A 257 -24.61 14.33 -3.99
N ASP A 258 -24.17 13.87 -5.16
CA ASP A 258 -22.77 13.53 -5.43
C ASP A 258 -21.91 14.73 -5.84
N LEU A 259 -20.60 14.66 -5.57
CA LEU A 259 -19.58 15.47 -6.21
C LEU A 259 -18.73 14.63 -7.18
N ILE A 260 -18.49 15.17 -8.37
CA ILE A 260 -17.61 14.61 -9.39
C ILE A 260 -16.66 15.67 -9.93
N ASN A 261 -15.54 15.25 -10.53
CA ASN A 261 -14.50 16.12 -11.10
C ASN A 261 -13.95 17.14 -10.10
N ILE A 262 -13.59 16.66 -8.90
CA ILE A 262 -13.05 17.46 -7.80
C ILE A 262 -11.59 17.12 -7.51
N LYS A 263 -10.86 18.09 -6.93
CA LYS A 263 -9.48 17.90 -6.47
C LYS A 263 -9.43 17.11 -5.16
N SER A 264 -8.24 16.62 -4.82
CA SER A 264 -7.94 16.21 -3.45
C SER A 264 -8.15 17.35 -2.47
N GLY A 265 -8.79 17.08 -1.33
CA GLY A 265 -9.14 18.08 -0.34
C GLY A 265 -10.29 17.66 0.59
N ASN A 266 -10.58 18.53 1.57
CA ASN A 266 -11.69 18.34 2.51
C ASN A 266 -12.98 18.95 1.94
N TYR A 267 -14.03 18.15 1.86
CA TYR A 267 -15.37 18.55 1.43
C TYR A 267 -16.34 18.27 2.57
N SER A 268 -17.15 19.26 2.95
CA SER A 268 -18.26 19.06 3.89
C SER A 268 -19.59 19.27 3.19
N VAL A 269 -20.61 18.56 3.65
CA VAL A 269 -21.99 18.71 3.17
C VAL A 269 -22.91 18.96 4.36
N THR A 270 -23.82 19.90 4.17
CA THR A 270 -25.03 20.04 5.00
C THR A 270 -26.18 19.42 4.24
N ILE A 271 -26.72 18.34 4.76
CA ILE A 271 -27.92 17.68 4.24
C ILE A 271 -29.10 18.17 5.08
N THR A 272 -30.12 18.71 4.42
CA THR A 272 -31.35 19.21 5.06
C THR A 272 -32.53 18.43 4.52
N ASP A 273 -33.35 17.84 5.39
CA ASP A 273 -34.52 17.06 4.99
C ASP A 273 -35.77 17.95 4.75
N ALA A 274 -36.92 17.32 4.47
CA ALA A 274 -38.16 18.03 4.20
C ALA A 274 -38.74 18.84 5.39
N ASN A 275 -38.31 18.56 6.62
CA ASN A 275 -38.73 19.22 7.86
C ASN A 275 -37.62 20.14 8.42
N ASP A 276 -36.70 20.60 7.57
CA ASP A 276 -35.53 21.42 7.94
C ASP A 276 -34.53 20.74 8.92
N CYS A 277 -34.64 19.42 9.14
CA CYS A 277 -33.72 18.67 9.98
C CYS A 277 -32.35 18.53 9.29
N LYS A 278 -31.26 18.86 10.00
CA LYS A 278 -29.92 19.01 9.40
C LYS A 278 -28.92 17.98 9.88
N LYS A 279 -28.17 17.41 8.93
CA LYS A 279 -26.99 16.56 9.15
C LYS A 279 -25.77 17.21 8.52
N PHE A 280 -24.70 17.33 9.29
CA PHE A 280 -23.38 17.72 8.79
C PHE A 280 -22.52 16.47 8.60
N SER A 281 -21.81 16.39 7.50
CA SER A 281 -20.81 15.34 7.22
C SER A 281 -19.61 15.92 6.50
N SER A 282 -18.45 15.30 6.68
CA SER A 282 -17.18 15.76 6.11
C SER A 282 -16.38 14.58 5.57
N PHE A 283 -15.80 14.74 4.40
CA PHE A 283 -15.08 13.72 3.65
C PHE A 283 -13.75 14.30 3.15
N TYR A 284 -12.73 13.45 3.05
CA TYR A 284 -11.44 13.80 2.45
C TYR A 284 -11.24 13.01 1.16
N VAL A 285 -11.04 13.70 0.04
CA VAL A 285 -10.60 13.09 -1.22
C VAL A 285 -9.08 13.05 -1.20
N PRO A 286 -8.44 11.86 -1.22
CA PRO A 286 -6.99 11.78 -1.29
C PRO A 286 -6.47 11.92 -2.74
N GLN A 287 -5.17 12.15 -2.85
CA GLN A 287 -4.39 12.07 -4.11
C GLN A 287 -3.13 11.24 -3.90
N PRO A 288 -2.57 10.62 -4.95
CA PRO A 288 -1.24 10.02 -4.90
C PRO A 288 -0.16 11.10 -4.75
N ASP A 289 1.00 10.69 -4.23
CA ASP A 289 2.20 11.53 -4.18
C ASP A 289 2.65 11.98 -5.59
N ALA A 290 3.30 13.14 -5.69
CA ALA A 290 3.89 13.58 -6.94
C ALA A 290 5.05 12.65 -7.37
N ILE A 291 5.17 12.35 -8.67
CA ILE A 291 6.32 11.59 -9.19
C ILE A 291 7.59 12.44 -9.04
N SER A 292 8.56 11.91 -8.30
CA SER A 292 9.87 12.51 -8.08
C SER A 292 10.95 11.69 -8.81
N ILE A 293 11.82 12.37 -9.56
CA ILE A 293 12.88 11.74 -10.36
C ILE A 293 14.24 12.09 -9.74
N ILE A 294 14.80 11.15 -8.98
CA ILE A 294 16.16 11.25 -8.41
C ILE A 294 17.12 10.63 -9.42
N HIS A 295 18.31 11.21 -9.59
CA HIS A 295 19.31 10.72 -10.53
C HIS A 295 20.73 10.79 -9.97
N THR A 296 21.61 10.00 -10.58
CA THR A 296 23.06 10.07 -10.40
C THR A 296 23.73 9.92 -11.75
N GLU A 297 24.66 10.79 -12.08
CA GLU A 297 25.35 10.82 -13.36
C GLU A 297 26.87 10.70 -13.25
N LYS A 298 27.46 10.11 -14.28
CA LYS A 298 28.91 10.07 -14.54
C LYS A 298 29.19 10.95 -15.74
N MET A 299 30.09 11.92 -15.57
CA MET A 299 30.55 12.79 -16.65
C MET A 299 31.48 12.05 -17.61
N VAL A 300 31.60 12.53 -18.84
CA VAL A 300 32.50 11.98 -19.85
C VAL A 300 33.95 12.27 -19.45
N SER A 301 34.81 11.25 -19.51
CA SER A 301 36.19 11.32 -19.01
C SER A 301 37.16 12.02 -19.96
N CYS A 302 36.88 12.04 -21.27
CA CYS A 302 37.73 12.62 -22.31
C CYS A 302 36.95 13.55 -23.25
N TYR A 303 37.58 14.61 -23.77
CA TYR A 303 36.98 15.43 -24.82
C TYR A 303 36.64 14.59 -26.06
N GLY A 304 35.36 14.55 -26.45
CA GLY A 304 34.87 13.71 -27.55
C GLY A 304 34.65 12.24 -27.17
N GLY A 305 34.77 11.89 -25.89
CA GLY A 305 34.46 10.57 -25.37
C GLY A 305 32.95 10.30 -25.27
N ASN A 306 32.62 9.04 -25.00
CA ASN A 306 31.26 8.54 -24.89
C ASN A 306 31.07 7.62 -23.66
N ASP A 307 31.76 7.89 -22.55
CA ASP A 307 31.72 7.06 -21.34
C ASP A 307 30.85 7.64 -20.22
N GLY A 308 30.01 8.63 -20.53
CA GLY A 308 29.03 9.17 -19.59
C GLY A 308 27.90 8.19 -19.27
N GLU A 309 27.27 8.36 -18.12
CA GLU A 309 26.18 7.52 -17.63
C GLU A 309 25.16 8.35 -16.85
N ILE A 310 23.87 8.02 -16.95
CA ILE A 310 22.83 8.51 -16.05
C ILE A 310 22.02 7.32 -15.55
N ASN A 311 21.86 7.22 -14.24
CA ASN A 311 20.96 6.28 -13.57
C ASN A 311 19.87 7.06 -12.84
N VAL A 312 18.60 6.66 -12.99
CA VAL A 312 17.44 7.31 -12.37
C VAL A 312 16.67 6.35 -11.46
N THR A 313 16.09 6.91 -10.40
CA THR A 313 15.10 6.27 -9.54
C THR A 313 13.88 7.17 -9.47
N ALA A 314 12.70 6.62 -9.78
CA ALA A 314 11.42 7.31 -9.62
C ALA A 314 10.71 6.86 -8.33
N THR A 315 10.12 7.82 -7.61
CA THR A 315 9.26 7.59 -6.44
C THR A 315 7.97 8.42 -6.54
N GLY A 316 6.91 8.04 -5.80
CA GLY A 316 5.58 8.68 -5.90
C GLY A 316 4.74 8.17 -7.08
N GLY A 317 3.63 8.83 -7.39
CA GLY A 317 2.68 8.39 -8.41
C GLY A 317 2.01 7.03 -8.12
N ASN A 318 1.58 6.35 -9.18
CA ASN A 318 0.75 5.14 -9.11
C ASN A 318 1.43 3.93 -9.78
N GLY A 319 1.82 2.94 -8.98
CA GLY A 319 2.23 1.63 -9.48
C GLY A 319 3.59 1.64 -10.19
N THR A 320 3.67 1.02 -11.37
CA THR A 320 4.92 0.86 -12.12
C THR A 320 5.18 2.01 -13.08
N TYR A 321 6.45 2.40 -13.23
CA TYR A 321 6.88 3.47 -14.14
C TYR A 321 7.34 2.96 -15.51
N ASN A 322 7.01 3.74 -16.54
CA ASN A 322 7.62 3.72 -17.86
C ASN A 322 8.58 4.91 -17.98
N TYR A 323 9.77 4.68 -18.51
CA TYR A 323 10.78 5.72 -18.73
C TYR A 323 10.84 6.04 -20.22
N LYS A 324 11.05 7.31 -20.56
CA LYS A 324 11.26 7.75 -21.95
C LYS A 324 12.31 8.86 -21.99
N TRP A 325 13.45 8.55 -22.57
CA TRP A 325 14.56 9.49 -22.73
C TRP A 325 14.52 10.22 -24.07
N SER A 326 15.15 11.40 -24.14
CA SER A 326 15.26 12.21 -25.36
C SER A 326 16.09 11.56 -26.47
N ASN A 327 16.91 10.55 -26.15
CA ASN A 327 17.64 9.71 -27.12
C ASN A 327 16.80 8.49 -27.60
N GLY A 328 15.60 8.28 -27.05
CA GLY A 328 14.71 7.17 -27.41
C GLY A 328 14.74 5.97 -26.45
N GLU A 329 15.66 5.94 -25.49
CA GLU A 329 15.78 4.85 -24.51
C GLU A 329 14.61 4.81 -23.52
N VAL A 330 14.36 3.63 -22.94
CA VAL A 330 13.22 3.36 -22.03
C VAL A 330 13.61 2.70 -20.70
N THR A 331 14.90 2.75 -20.36
CA THR A 331 15.50 2.13 -19.18
C THR A 331 15.69 3.11 -18.02
N THR A 332 15.86 2.59 -16.79
CA THR A 332 16.28 3.38 -15.61
C THR A 332 17.73 3.85 -15.68
N LYS A 333 18.57 3.13 -16.42
CA LYS A 333 19.97 3.49 -16.67
C LYS A 333 20.20 3.66 -18.16
N ILE A 334 20.82 4.77 -18.55
CA ILE A 334 21.39 4.99 -19.87
C ILE A 334 22.89 5.24 -19.71
N ASP A 335 23.71 4.58 -20.53
CA ASP A 335 25.16 4.69 -20.51
C ASP A 335 25.70 4.93 -21.92
N THR A 336 27.03 4.90 -22.05
CA THR A 336 27.73 5.14 -23.31
C THR A 336 27.42 6.55 -23.89
N LEU A 337 27.19 7.52 -22.99
CA LEU A 337 26.72 8.87 -23.32
C LEU A 337 27.85 9.81 -23.70
N ILE A 338 27.58 10.67 -24.69
CA ILE A 338 28.41 11.84 -25.02
C ILE A 338 27.99 13.05 -24.18
N ALA A 339 28.80 14.12 -24.16
CA ALA A 339 28.40 15.38 -23.52
C ALA A 339 27.18 15.99 -24.24
N GLY A 340 26.20 16.42 -23.45
CA GLY A 340 24.91 16.89 -23.96
C GLY A 340 23.82 16.96 -22.88
N THR A 341 22.62 17.35 -23.32
CA THR A 341 21.44 17.46 -22.45
C THR A 341 20.48 16.31 -22.72
N TYR A 342 20.18 15.54 -21.68
CA TYR A 342 19.27 14.40 -21.70
C TYR A 342 18.01 14.77 -20.94
N LYS A 343 16.85 14.65 -21.61
CA LYS A 343 15.55 14.79 -20.95
C LYS A 343 14.97 13.42 -20.70
N ILE A 344 14.31 13.25 -19.56
CA ILE A 344 13.54 12.05 -19.23
C ILE A 344 12.12 12.44 -18.88
N THR A 345 11.16 11.76 -19.48
CA THR A 345 9.77 11.71 -19.01
C THR A 345 9.58 10.37 -18.31
N VAL A 346 9.10 10.40 -17.07
CA VAL A 346 8.68 9.21 -16.33
C VAL A 346 7.17 9.23 -16.24
N THR A 347 6.52 8.15 -16.66
CA THR A 347 5.06 8.02 -16.69
C THR A 347 4.63 6.81 -15.88
N ASP A 348 3.72 6.97 -14.93
CA ASP A 348 3.23 5.87 -14.10
C ASP A 348 2.15 5.00 -14.79
N SER A 349 1.59 4.04 -14.07
CA SER A 349 0.55 3.14 -14.59
C SER A 349 -0.84 3.77 -14.77
N LYS A 350 -1.01 5.01 -14.32
CA LYS A 350 -2.23 5.84 -14.48
C LYS A 350 -2.03 6.99 -15.47
N LEU A 351 -0.94 6.98 -16.22
CA LEU A 351 -0.55 8.01 -17.20
C LEU A 351 -0.17 9.37 -16.58
N CYS A 352 0.07 9.43 -15.28
CA CYS A 352 0.65 10.61 -14.64
C CYS A 352 2.12 10.72 -15.03
N SER A 353 2.58 11.91 -15.43
CA SER A 353 3.95 12.12 -15.93
C SER A 353 4.71 13.20 -15.20
N ALA A 354 6.00 12.96 -14.93
CA ALA A 354 6.97 13.98 -14.53
C ALA A 354 8.14 14.03 -15.50
N ASP A 355 8.70 15.22 -15.71
CA ASP A 355 9.87 15.45 -16.56
C ASP A 355 11.08 15.87 -15.73
N SER A 356 12.27 15.45 -16.15
CA SER A 356 13.55 15.94 -15.64
C SER A 356 14.54 16.20 -16.79
N THR A 357 15.51 17.08 -16.57
CA THR A 357 16.55 17.45 -17.55
C THR A 357 17.91 17.39 -16.88
N ILE A 358 18.81 16.60 -17.45
CA ILE A 358 20.10 16.21 -16.88
C ILE A 358 21.19 16.56 -17.91
N ILE A 359 22.34 17.07 -17.46
CA ILE A 359 23.41 17.57 -18.34
C ILE A 359 24.69 16.77 -18.08
N ILE A 360 25.16 16.06 -19.11
CA ILE A 360 26.47 15.43 -19.11
C ILE A 360 27.49 16.41 -19.71
N ILE A 361 28.56 16.67 -18.97
CA ILE A 361 29.70 17.48 -19.43
C ILE A 361 30.91 16.59 -19.75
N GLN A 362 31.88 17.17 -20.45
CA GLN A 362 33.21 16.59 -20.76
C GLN A 362 34.30 17.63 -20.43
N PRO A 363 35.55 17.23 -20.17
CA PRO A 363 36.67 18.17 -20.05
C PRO A 363 37.00 18.82 -21.41
N ASP A 364 37.71 19.95 -21.37
CA ASP A 364 38.26 20.60 -22.57
C ASP A 364 39.27 19.68 -23.30
N SER A 365 39.44 19.88 -24.61
CA SER A 365 40.45 19.16 -25.39
C SER A 365 41.86 19.50 -24.91
N ILE A 366 42.75 18.50 -24.88
CA ILE A 366 44.19 18.75 -24.70
C ILE A 366 44.70 19.57 -25.89
N ILE A 367 45.27 20.72 -25.60
CA ILE A 367 45.91 21.66 -26.53
C ILE A 367 47.35 21.85 -26.08
N PHE A 368 48.30 21.76 -27.00
CA PHE A 368 49.67 22.14 -26.71
C PHE A 368 50.36 22.81 -27.89
N ASN A 369 51.15 23.84 -27.58
CA ASN A 369 51.90 24.63 -28.54
C ASN A 369 53.40 24.41 -28.33
N ALA A 370 54.14 24.18 -29.42
CA ALA A 370 55.59 24.01 -29.39
C ALA A 370 56.33 25.29 -29.80
N VAL A 371 57.42 25.58 -29.11
CA VAL A 371 58.46 26.54 -29.52
C VAL A 371 59.66 25.72 -30.00
N ILE A 372 60.11 25.97 -31.24
CA ILE A 372 61.14 25.17 -31.92
C ILE A 372 62.36 26.03 -32.25
N THR A 373 63.54 25.55 -31.89
CA THR A 373 64.84 26.07 -32.37
C THR A 373 65.43 25.05 -33.34
N GLN A 374 65.78 25.48 -34.55
CA GLN A 374 66.33 24.62 -35.61
C GLN A 374 67.81 24.30 -35.40
N ALA A 375 68.34 23.29 -36.11
CA ALA A 375 69.75 22.91 -36.05
C ALA A 375 70.61 23.77 -36.99
N THR A 376 71.84 24.10 -36.58
CA THR A 376 72.70 25.07 -37.30
C THR A 376 73.19 24.59 -38.67
N CYS A 377 73.64 23.33 -38.80
CA CYS A 377 74.01 22.67 -40.06
C CYS A 377 73.27 21.32 -40.18
N ILE A 378 73.37 20.66 -41.34
CA ILE A 378 72.80 19.32 -41.57
C ILE A 378 73.36 18.22 -40.64
N ASN A 379 74.51 18.47 -40.02
CA ASN A 379 75.28 17.54 -39.20
C ASN A 379 75.45 17.99 -37.73
N THR A 380 74.69 19.00 -37.26
CA THR A 380 74.68 19.40 -35.85
C THR A 380 73.49 18.81 -35.09
N SER A 381 73.56 18.83 -33.77
CA SER A 381 72.50 18.33 -32.87
C SER A 381 72.21 19.35 -31.77
N ASP A 382 71.91 20.57 -32.19
CA ASP A 382 71.74 21.75 -31.34
C ASP A 382 70.30 22.31 -31.34
N GLY A 383 69.36 21.62 -31.99
CA GLY A 383 67.94 21.97 -31.97
C GLY A 383 67.28 21.78 -30.59
N LYS A 384 66.12 22.41 -30.41
CA LYS A 384 65.30 22.37 -29.18
C LYS A 384 63.81 22.38 -29.52
N ILE A 385 62.99 21.68 -28.72
CA ILE A 385 61.53 21.81 -28.72
C ILE A 385 61.01 21.96 -27.28
N GLU A 386 60.15 22.95 -27.04
CA GLU A 386 59.53 23.25 -25.73
C GLU A 386 58.01 23.34 -25.84
N LEU A 387 57.27 22.65 -24.97
CA LEU A 387 55.81 22.53 -24.99
C LEU A 387 55.13 23.33 -23.87
N ASN A 388 54.07 24.04 -24.26
CA ASN A 388 53.09 24.65 -23.35
C ASN A 388 51.75 23.92 -23.49
N ILE A 389 51.31 23.21 -22.43
CA ILE A 389 50.15 22.31 -22.45
C ILE A 389 48.98 22.91 -21.63
N SER A 390 47.77 22.86 -22.17
CA SER A 390 46.51 23.27 -21.54
C SER A 390 45.34 22.37 -21.97
N GLY A 391 44.22 22.42 -21.22
CA GLY A 391 43.06 21.54 -21.46
C GLY A 391 43.31 20.07 -21.10
N GLY A 392 42.26 19.25 -21.12
CA GLY A 392 42.27 17.91 -20.52
C GLY A 392 42.35 17.93 -18.99
N THR A 393 42.62 16.76 -18.39
CA THR A 393 42.59 16.55 -16.94
C THR A 393 44.00 16.37 -16.36
N ASN A 394 44.50 17.40 -15.67
CA ASN A 394 45.81 17.36 -14.99
C ASN A 394 45.89 16.24 -13.92
N PRO A 395 47.04 15.55 -13.73
CA PRO A 395 48.35 15.75 -14.36
C PRO A 395 48.49 15.12 -15.75
N TYR A 396 49.48 15.60 -16.51
CA TYR A 396 49.85 15.05 -17.81
C TYR A 396 51.10 14.18 -17.71
N ASN A 397 51.11 13.08 -18.46
CA ASN A 397 52.28 12.27 -18.78
C ASN A 397 52.68 12.56 -20.23
N ILE A 398 53.94 12.92 -20.46
CA ILE A 398 54.48 13.27 -21.78
C ILE A 398 55.40 12.13 -22.22
N LEU A 399 55.31 11.72 -23.49
CA LEU A 399 56.25 10.77 -24.09
C LEU A 399 56.65 11.21 -25.49
N TRP A 400 57.94 11.43 -25.70
CA TRP A 400 58.53 11.78 -26.99
C TRP A 400 59.07 10.54 -27.73
N SER A 401 59.23 10.63 -29.05
CA SER A 401 59.83 9.56 -29.88
C SER A 401 61.28 9.22 -29.50
N ASN A 402 62.01 10.15 -28.88
CA ASN A 402 63.35 9.92 -28.31
C ASN A 402 63.31 9.34 -26.87
N SER A 403 62.13 8.93 -26.38
CA SER A 403 61.88 8.43 -25.02
C SER A 403 62.02 9.44 -23.88
N ASP A 404 62.12 10.74 -24.17
CA ASP A 404 62.05 11.79 -23.14
C ASP A 404 60.59 11.95 -22.63
N THR A 405 60.44 12.41 -21.39
CA THR A 405 59.14 12.61 -20.71
C THR A 405 58.96 14.01 -20.14
N THR A 406 59.87 14.93 -20.45
CA THR A 406 59.79 16.35 -20.06
C THR A 406 59.03 17.18 -21.08
N ASN A 407 58.63 18.39 -20.68
CA ASN A 407 58.04 19.36 -21.61
C ASN A 407 59.07 20.06 -22.52
N THR A 408 60.38 19.81 -22.34
CA THR A 408 61.45 20.49 -23.09
C THR A 408 62.56 19.53 -23.47
N ILE A 409 62.68 19.20 -24.76
CA ILE A 409 63.76 18.38 -25.30
C ILE A 409 64.84 19.23 -25.97
N LEU A 410 66.10 18.88 -25.73
CA LEU A 410 67.30 19.62 -26.12
C LEU A 410 68.27 18.72 -26.90
N GLY A 411 69.19 19.33 -27.65
CA GLY A 411 70.29 18.60 -28.31
C GLY A 411 69.82 17.82 -29.54
N LEU A 412 68.85 18.36 -30.26
CA LEU A 412 68.16 17.64 -31.34
C LEU A 412 68.90 17.77 -32.67
N ALA A 413 69.10 16.62 -33.32
CA ALA A 413 69.52 16.55 -34.72
C ALA A 413 68.34 16.82 -35.66
N ILE A 414 68.60 16.90 -36.96
CA ILE A 414 67.54 16.98 -37.98
C ILE A 414 66.72 15.69 -37.99
N GLY A 415 65.41 15.85 -38.01
CA GLY A 415 64.46 14.73 -37.95
C GLY A 415 63.08 15.15 -37.47
N SER A 416 62.17 14.18 -37.45
CA SER A 416 60.83 14.33 -36.87
C SER A 416 60.81 13.82 -35.43
N TYR A 417 60.30 14.64 -34.53
CA TYR A 417 60.09 14.34 -33.12
C TYR A 417 58.59 14.35 -32.83
N SER A 418 58.03 13.17 -32.57
CA SER A 418 56.62 13.04 -32.20
C SER A 418 56.46 13.08 -30.69
N VAL A 419 55.40 13.72 -30.20
CA VAL A 419 55.01 13.70 -28.79
C VAL A 419 53.61 13.14 -28.62
N THR A 420 53.42 12.31 -27.60
CA THR A 420 52.12 11.94 -27.06
C THR A 420 51.97 12.55 -25.68
N VAL A 421 51.01 13.45 -25.52
CA VAL A 421 50.59 13.96 -24.21
C VAL A 421 49.37 13.16 -23.78
N THR A 422 49.45 12.50 -22.63
CA THR A 422 48.39 11.71 -22.01
C THR A 422 47.94 12.41 -20.73
N ASP A 423 46.65 12.60 -20.51
CA ASP A 423 46.13 13.20 -19.27
C ASP A 423 45.85 12.15 -18.17
N LYS A 424 45.38 12.59 -17.00
CA LYS A 424 45.03 11.74 -15.85
C LYS A 424 44.01 10.65 -16.18
N ASN A 425 43.09 10.94 -17.10
CA ASN A 425 42.02 10.04 -17.52
C ASN A 425 42.46 9.14 -18.70
N SER A 426 43.75 9.11 -19.00
CA SER A 426 44.36 8.40 -20.15
C SER A 426 43.94 8.94 -21.52
N CYS A 427 43.40 10.16 -21.59
CA CYS A 427 43.07 10.81 -22.86
C CYS A 427 44.38 11.24 -23.56
N GLN A 428 44.58 10.86 -24.82
CA GLN A 428 45.83 11.11 -25.54
C GLN A 428 45.69 12.14 -26.65
N LYS A 429 46.70 12.99 -26.81
CA LYS A 429 46.85 13.92 -27.92
C LYS A 429 48.27 13.81 -28.49
N TYR A 430 48.35 13.59 -29.80
CA TYR A 430 49.58 13.37 -30.55
C TYR A 430 49.88 14.56 -31.47
N ALA A 431 51.17 14.87 -31.65
CA ALA A 431 51.65 15.75 -32.71
C ALA A 431 53.07 15.36 -33.14
N GLU A 432 53.48 15.80 -34.32
CA GLU A 432 54.87 15.75 -34.78
C GLU A 432 55.42 17.16 -35.00
N TYR A 433 56.70 17.32 -34.68
CA TYR A 433 57.47 18.54 -34.90
C TYR A 433 58.76 18.19 -35.62
N LYS A 434 59.22 19.06 -36.52
CA LYS A 434 60.38 18.82 -37.37
C LYS A 434 61.53 19.77 -37.02
N ILE A 435 62.72 19.20 -36.87
CA ILE A 435 63.99 19.92 -36.84
C ILE A 435 64.62 19.82 -38.22
N ASP A 436 65.00 20.97 -38.78
CA ASP A 436 65.59 21.19 -40.09
C ASP A 436 66.93 21.95 -39.96
N ALA A 437 67.72 21.98 -41.05
CA ALA A 437 68.95 22.77 -41.14
C ALA A 437 68.63 24.25 -41.40
N GLN A 438 69.23 25.16 -40.63
CA GLN A 438 69.07 26.60 -40.87
C GLN A 438 69.82 27.08 -42.14
N ASN A 439 70.93 26.44 -42.51
CA ASN A 439 71.73 26.76 -43.69
C ASN A 439 71.77 25.58 -44.68
N ILE A 440 71.44 25.82 -45.95
CA ILE A 440 71.43 24.80 -47.02
C ILE A 440 72.22 25.23 -48.25
N ILE A 441 73.00 24.31 -48.82
CA ILE A 441 73.74 24.43 -50.09
C ILE A 441 73.02 23.59 -51.15
N SER A 442 73.03 24.04 -52.41
CA SER A 442 72.47 23.31 -53.55
C SER A 442 73.39 23.41 -54.77
N ILE A 443 73.42 22.37 -55.60
CA ILE A 443 74.28 22.26 -56.78
C ILE A 443 73.43 21.80 -57.97
N THR A 444 73.58 22.45 -59.12
CA THR A 444 73.03 22.02 -60.42
C THR A 444 74.16 21.75 -61.42
N ALA A 445 73.89 20.99 -62.49
CA ALA A 445 74.93 20.64 -63.48
C ALA A 445 74.39 20.36 -64.90
N GLN A 446 75.26 20.49 -65.90
CA GLN A 446 75.09 19.97 -67.27
C GLN A 446 76.06 18.82 -67.52
N VAL A 447 75.60 17.76 -68.19
CA VAL A 447 76.37 16.50 -68.35
C VAL A 447 76.24 15.96 -69.78
N ASN A 448 77.36 15.64 -70.43
CA ASN A 448 77.42 15.18 -71.82
C ASN A 448 77.96 13.74 -71.97
N ALA A 449 77.30 12.93 -72.82
CA ALA A 449 77.52 11.48 -72.97
C ALA A 449 78.62 11.06 -73.99
N ALA A 450 79.02 9.79 -73.97
CA ALA A 450 79.99 9.18 -74.89
C ALA A 450 79.34 8.56 -76.14
N LYS A 451 80.05 8.53 -77.27
CA LYS A 451 79.46 8.28 -78.62
C LYS A 451 79.30 6.81 -79.01
N CYS A 452 80.20 5.94 -78.56
CA CYS A 452 80.16 4.50 -78.79
C CYS A 452 80.15 3.77 -77.45
N TYR A 453 79.69 2.51 -77.44
CA TYR A 453 79.82 1.64 -76.27
C TYR A 453 81.31 1.55 -75.90
N ASN A 454 81.69 2.03 -74.71
CA ASN A 454 83.03 2.10 -74.10
C ASN A 454 84.02 3.21 -74.57
N GLU A 455 83.57 4.44 -74.89
CA GLU A 455 84.44 5.59 -75.28
C GLU A 455 84.64 6.68 -74.19
N ASN A 456 85.61 7.61 -74.37
CA ASN A 456 86.04 8.65 -73.40
C ASN A 456 85.61 10.11 -73.76
N SER A 457 84.39 10.34 -74.24
CA SER A 457 84.00 11.61 -74.89
C SER A 457 83.14 12.59 -74.07
N GLY A 458 82.90 12.35 -72.78
CA GLY A 458 81.97 13.16 -71.93
C GLY A 458 82.56 14.35 -71.14
N ASN A 459 81.70 15.13 -70.46
CA ASN A 459 82.05 16.26 -69.56
C ASN A 459 80.90 16.62 -68.58
N ILE A 460 81.22 17.40 -67.52
CA ILE A 460 80.31 17.90 -66.46
C ILE A 460 80.66 19.36 -66.09
N ASP A 461 79.71 20.29 -66.21
CA ASP A 461 79.80 21.67 -65.72
C ASP A 461 78.78 21.89 -64.57
N ILE A 462 79.11 22.62 -63.49
CA ILE A 462 78.25 22.79 -62.30
C ILE A 462 77.93 24.26 -61.96
N THR A 463 76.99 24.48 -61.03
CA THR A 463 76.70 25.80 -60.43
C THR A 463 76.18 25.64 -59.00
N VAL A 464 76.73 26.40 -58.05
CA VAL A 464 76.37 26.34 -56.62
C VAL A 464 75.53 27.54 -56.16
N SER A 465 74.46 27.28 -55.40
CA SER A 465 73.64 28.33 -54.76
C SER A 465 73.17 27.93 -53.36
N GLY A 466 72.95 28.92 -52.48
CA GLY A 466 72.71 28.69 -51.04
C GLY A 466 73.99 28.70 -50.20
N GLY A 467 73.85 28.68 -48.87
CA GLY A 467 74.98 28.78 -47.93
C GLY A 467 75.72 30.13 -47.93
N ILE A 468 76.79 30.20 -47.15
CA ILE A 468 77.59 31.40 -46.86
C ILE A 468 78.95 31.31 -47.58
N LYS A 469 79.13 32.16 -48.60
CA LYS A 469 80.37 32.26 -49.39
C LYS A 469 81.56 32.73 -48.53
N PRO A 470 82.81 32.32 -48.82
CA PRO A 470 83.26 31.58 -50.01
C PRO A 470 83.03 30.05 -49.95
N TYR A 471 82.97 29.42 -51.12
CA TYR A 471 82.92 27.96 -51.25
C TYR A 471 84.30 27.38 -51.59
N THR A 472 84.50 26.09 -51.30
CA THR A 472 85.64 25.29 -51.75
C THR A 472 85.16 23.98 -52.37
N TYR A 473 85.85 23.51 -53.42
CA TYR A 473 85.46 22.34 -54.24
C TYR A 473 86.48 21.21 -54.13
N LYS A 474 86.00 19.96 -54.11
CA LYS A 474 86.85 18.76 -54.19
C LYS A 474 86.15 17.64 -54.97
N TRP A 475 86.66 17.31 -56.15
CA TRP A 475 86.15 16.24 -57.02
C TRP A 475 86.81 14.88 -56.78
N SER A 476 86.12 13.79 -57.14
CA SER A 476 86.62 12.40 -57.07
C SER A 476 87.71 12.05 -58.08
N ASN A 477 88.00 12.95 -59.03
CA ASN A 477 89.15 12.89 -59.93
C ASN A 477 90.28 13.83 -59.48
N ASP A 478 90.27 14.23 -58.20
CA ASP A 478 91.20 15.17 -57.54
C ASP A 478 91.19 16.60 -58.11
N SER A 479 90.17 16.99 -58.89
CA SER A 479 90.03 18.39 -59.32
C SER A 479 89.54 19.31 -58.19
N ALA A 480 90.04 20.55 -58.20
CA ALA A 480 89.61 21.66 -57.34
C ALA A 480 88.93 22.81 -58.13
N SER A 481 88.68 22.60 -59.43
CA SER A 481 87.84 23.49 -60.26
C SER A 481 86.36 23.30 -59.95
N GLU A 482 85.54 24.26 -60.36
CA GLU A 482 84.08 24.10 -60.39
C GLU A 482 83.71 22.99 -61.42
N ASP A 483 84.21 23.07 -62.66
CA ASP A 483 83.85 22.17 -63.78
C ASP A 483 84.92 21.12 -64.17
N ILE A 484 84.53 20.02 -64.85
CA ILE A 484 85.44 18.92 -65.30
C ILE A 484 85.09 18.31 -66.69
N SER A 485 86.09 17.87 -67.48
CA SER A 485 85.87 17.33 -68.84
C SER A 485 86.80 16.17 -69.27
N ARG A 486 86.50 15.55 -70.43
CA ARG A 486 87.18 14.36 -71.03
C ARG A 486 86.95 13.05 -70.27
N LEU A 487 85.69 12.75 -70.03
CA LEU A 487 85.24 11.70 -69.12
C LEU A 487 84.79 10.43 -69.86
N LYS A 488 84.97 9.27 -69.22
CA LYS A 488 84.35 8.00 -69.65
C LYS A 488 82.93 7.91 -69.12
N ALA A 489 82.14 6.99 -69.68
CA ALA A 489 80.93 6.50 -69.01
C ALA A 489 81.28 6.03 -67.58
N GLY A 490 80.59 6.56 -66.57
CA GLY A 490 80.97 6.42 -65.16
C GLY A 490 80.47 7.56 -64.27
N ASN A 491 80.77 7.47 -62.98
CA ASN A 491 80.30 8.39 -61.93
C ASN A 491 81.43 9.28 -61.40
N TYR A 492 81.13 10.56 -61.15
CA TYR A 492 82.06 11.56 -60.62
C TYR A 492 81.40 12.31 -59.47
N SER A 493 82.04 12.40 -58.31
CA SER A 493 81.49 13.09 -57.13
C SER A 493 82.21 14.39 -56.80
N VAL A 494 81.52 15.36 -56.20
CA VAL A 494 82.09 16.62 -55.72
C VAL A 494 81.59 16.94 -54.31
N THR A 495 82.52 17.34 -53.44
CA THR A 495 82.26 17.96 -52.13
C THR A 495 82.35 19.48 -52.28
N VAL A 496 81.38 20.21 -51.74
CA VAL A 496 81.39 21.68 -51.64
C VAL A 496 81.23 22.11 -50.19
N THR A 497 82.15 22.93 -49.68
CA THR A 497 82.17 23.40 -48.28
C THR A 497 82.08 24.92 -48.18
N GLU A 498 81.24 25.43 -47.27
CA GLU A 498 81.00 26.86 -47.03
C GLU A 498 81.80 27.46 -45.84
N GLN A 499 81.65 28.76 -45.59
CA GLN A 499 82.41 29.49 -44.57
C GLN A 499 82.23 28.96 -43.13
N ASN A 500 81.07 28.42 -42.74
CA ASN A 500 80.84 27.84 -41.41
C ASN A 500 81.18 26.34 -41.32
N ASN A 501 81.89 25.78 -42.32
CA ASN A 501 82.23 24.36 -42.44
C ASN A 501 81.04 23.40 -42.59
N CYS A 502 79.80 23.87 -42.86
CA CYS A 502 78.79 22.96 -43.43
C CYS A 502 79.29 22.52 -44.84
N SER A 503 79.12 21.24 -45.19
CA SER A 503 79.57 20.68 -46.47
C SER A 503 78.49 19.82 -47.14
N PHE A 504 78.51 19.76 -48.47
CA PHE A 504 77.52 19.05 -49.29
C PHE A 504 78.20 18.23 -50.39
N ASP A 505 77.82 16.96 -50.51
CA ASP A 505 78.34 16.02 -51.52
C ASP A 505 77.29 15.70 -52.59
N THR A 506 77.69 15.60 -53.86
CA THR A 506 76.83 15.12 -54.97
C THR A 506 77.60 14.29 -55.99
N ILE A 507 76.90 13.56 -56.86
CA ILE A 507 77.45 12.63 -57.87
C ILE A 507 76.75 12.83 -59.23
N PHE A 508 77.50 12.83 -60.32
CA PHE A 508 77.02 12.92 -61.70
C PHE A 508 77.49 11.73 -62.56
N THR A 509 76.72 11.34 -63.58
CA THR A 509 76.94 10.11 -64.39
C THR A 509 76.97 10.38 -65.91
N ILE A 510 77.95 9.79 -66.61
CA ILE A 510 78.13 9.84 -68.07
C ILE A 510 77.61 8.54 -68.74
N ALA A 511 76.91 8.61 -69.88
CA ALA A 511 76.20 7.49 -70.54
C ALA A 511 76.74 7.08 -71.95
N GLN A 512 76.23 5.99 -72.55
CA GLN A 512 76.63 5.41 -73.87
C GLN A 512 75.50 4.52 -74.52
N PRO A 513 75.56 4.12 -75.83
CA PRO A 513 74.45 3.45 -76.58
C PRO A 513 74.35 1.89 -76.56
N ASP A 514 73.29 1.33 -77.17
CA ASP A 514 72.77 -0.08 -77.13
C ASP A 514 73.28 -1.08 -78.23
N SER A 515 72.87 -2.37 -78.15
CA SER A 515 73.30 -3.52 -79.01
C SER A 515 72.21 -4.18 -79.91
N ILE A 516 72.56 -5.20 -80.75
CA ILE A 516 71.78 -5.76 -81.90
C ILE A 516 71.05 -7.11 -81.60
N LYS A 517 69.90 -7.44 -82.25
CA LYS A 517 69.00 -8.64 -82.05
C LYS A 517 68.26 -9.12 -83.34
N VAL A 518 67.75 -10.38 -83.43
CA VAL A 518 67.18 -11.07 -84.66
C VAL A 518 65.78 -11.75 -84.41
N ASN A 519 64.93 -12.04 -85.44
CA ASN A 519 63.53 -12.60 -85.38
C ASN A 519 63.08 -13.42 -86.64
N PHE A 520 62.06 -14.33 -86.57
CA PHE A 520 61.59 -15.23 -87.68
C PHE A 520 60.04 -15.43 -87.87
N ILE A 521 59.58 -16.00 -89.02
CA ILE A 521 58.17 -16.41 -89.38
C ILE A 521 58.15 -17.80 -90.12
N LYS A 522 57.07 -18.63 -90.07
CA LYS A 522 57.01 -20.00 -90.69
C LYS A 522 55.64 -20.51 -91.24
N THR A 523 55.59 -21.68 -91.91
CA THR A 523 54.35 -22.39 -92.37
C THR A 523 54.48 -23.94 -92.39
N ASP A 524 53.44 -24.69 -91.98
CA ASP A 524 53.42 -26.17 -91.73
C ASP A 524 52.61 -27.02 -92.78
N PRO A 525 52.78 -28.36 -92.88
CA PRO A 525 52.09 -29.24 -93.85
C PRO A 525 50.61 -29.59 -93.59
N THR A 526 49.85 -29.97 -94.64
CA THR A 526 48.36 -30.03 -94.62
C THR A 526 47.68 -31.41 -94.59
N CYS A 527 48.42 -32.51 -94.64
CA CYS A 527 47.90 -33.87 -94.44
C CYS A 527 48.83 -34.62 -93.49
N PHE A 528 48.31 -35.62 -92.77
CA PHE A 528 49.12 -36.46 -91.87
C PHE A 528 50.23 -37.17 -92.69
N ASN A 529 51.45 -36.60 -92.64
CA ASN A 529 52.67 -36.90 -93.43
C ASN A 529 52.91 -36.18 -94.80
N GLY A 530 52.58 -34.88 -94.93
CA GLY A 530 52.95 -34.04 -96.12
C GLY A 530 54.33 -33.34 -96.10
N ARG A 531 54.74 -32.69 -97.22
CA ARG A 531 55.99 -31.89 -97.36
C ARG A 531 55.77 -30.56 -98.13
N ASN A 532 55.41 -29.46 -97.45
CA ASN A 532 55.08 -28.19 -98.12
C ASN A 532 55.22 -26.89 -97.26
N GLY A 533 56.25 -26.76 -96.40
CA GLY A 533 56.47 -25.59 -95.51
C GLY A 533 57.51 -24.52 -95.95
N SER A 534 57.67 -23.43 -95.17
CA SER A 534 58.56 -22.26 -95.46
C SER A 534 58.92 -21.39 -94.23
N ILE A 535 59.93 -20.49 -94.31
CA ILE A 535 60.46 -19.59 -93.25
C ILE A 535 60.87 -18.16 -93.77
N ASP A 536 60.80 -17.09 -92.96
CA ASP A 536 61.36 -15.71 -93.19
C ASP A 536 62.09 -15.11 -91.95
N VAL A 537 62.95 -14.05 -92.07
CA VAL A 537 63.76 -13.42 -90.97
C VAL A 537 63.89 -11.86 -90.97
N SER A 538 64.20 -11.23 -89.82
CA SER A 538 64.52 -9.78 -89.63
C SER A 538 65.39 -9.47 -88.38
N ALA A 539 65.88 -8.22 -88.17
CA ALA A 539 66.71 -7.80 -87.01
C ALA A 539 66.58 -6.30 -86.63
N ASN A 540 66.94 -5.94 -85.39
CA ASN A 540 66.88 -4.58 -84.81
C ASN A 540 68.00 -4.30 -83.79
N GLY A 541 68.41 -3.04 -83.63
CA GLY A 541 69.42 -2.58 -82.64
C GLY A 541 70.74 -2.10 -83.27
N GLY A 542 71.68 -1.62 -82.45
CA GLY A 542 72.91 -0.98 -82.95
C GLY A 542 72.68 0.39 -83.60
N THR A 543 73.65 0.87 -84.39
CA THR A 543 73.60 2.18 -85.04
C THR A 543 73.61 2.04 -86.56
N GLY A 544 72.42 2.17 -87.18
CA GLY A 544 72.23 2.21 -88.64
C GLY A 544 71.53 0.97 -89.23
N ILE A 545 71.84 0.67 -90.49
CA ILE A 545 71.25 -0.43 -91.30
C ILE A 545 71.97 -1.76 -91.00
N ILE A 546 71.22 -2.88 -91.04
CA ILE A 546 71.68 -4.25 -90.70
C ILE A 546 71.65 -5.21 -91.93
N THR A 547 72.60 -6.16 -92.04
CA THR A 547 72.72 -7.18 -93.13
C THR A 547 72.83 -8.63 -92.61
N PHE A 548 72.57 -9.71 -93.43
CA PHE A 548 72.35 -11.11 -92.95
C PHE A 548 73.09 -12.26 -93.69
N ILE A 549 73.30 -13.43 -93.02
CA ILE A 549 73.84 -14.71 -93.59
C ILE A 549 73.26 -15.97 -92.87
N TRP A 550 72.80 -17.01 -93.57
CA TRP A 550 72.19 -18.26 -93.03
C TRP A 550 73.10 -19.50 -93.02
N SER A 551 72.75 -20.50 -92.19
CA SER A 551 73.43 -21.81 -92.09
C SER A 551 73.21 -22.74 -93.29
N THR A 552 72.24 -22.44 -94.15
CA THR A 552 72.05 -23.09 -95.46
C THR A 552 72.99 -22.51 -96.53
N GLY A 553 73.71 -21.42 -96.22
CA GLY A 553 74.50 -20.63 -97.16
C GLY A 553 73.75 -19.48 -97.84
N ASP A 554 72.45 -19.30 -97.55
CA ASP A 554 71.64 -18.22 -98.10
C ASP A 554 71.98 -16.86 -97.43
N THR A 555 71.79 -15.74 -98.14
CA THR A 555 71.97 -14.37 -97.60
C THR A 555 70.71 -13.52 -97.74
N THR A 556 69.64 -14.08 -98.30
CA THR A 556 68.32 -13.46 -98.37
C THR A 556 67.57 -13.62 -97.05
N ASN A 557 66.37 -13.04 -96.95
CA ASN A 557 65.55 -13.10 -95.76
C ASN A 557 64.46 -14.21 -95.78
N LYS A 558 64.53 -15.22 -96.67
CA LYS A 558 63.46 -16.22 -96.88
C LYS A 558 63.94 -17.63 -97.32
N LEU A 559 63.27 -18.69 -96.86
CA LEU A 559 63.48 -20.11 -97.24
C LEU A 559 62.13 -20.83 -97.54
N THR A 560 62.09 -21.83 -98.43
CA THR A 560 60.85 -22.54 -98.84
C THR A 560 61.04 -24.05 -99.15
N ASN A 561 59.93 -24.79 -99.32
CA ASN A 561 59.85 -26.24 -99.61
C ASN A 561 60.37 -27.18 -98.51
N LEU A 562 59.95 -26.93 -97.27
CA LEU A 562 60.47 -27.58 -96.07
C LEU A 562 59.54 -28.70 -95.57
N SER A 563 60.11 -29.79 -95.04
CA SER A 563 59.44 -30.74 -94.16
C SER A 563 59.57 -30.29 -92.69
N ALA A 564 58.92 -30.96 -91.75
CA ALA A 564 59.15 -30.73 -90.32
C ALA A 564 60.67 -30.86 -89.96
N GLY A 565 61.30 -29.80 -89.43
CA GLY A 565 62.75 -29.66 -89.18
C GLY A 565 63.20 -28.23 -88.77
N GLU A 566 64.50 -27.99 -88.49
CA GLU A 566 65.09 -26.78 -87.83
C GLU A 566 66.24 -26.04 -88.62
N TYR A 567 66.42 -24.70 -88.50
CA TYR A 567 67.32 -23.81 -89.33
C TYR A 567 67.98 -22.57 -88.58
N ARG A 568 69.10 -21.93 -89.03
CA ARG A 568 69.94 -20.86 -88.31
C ARG A 568 70.51 -19.64 -89.13
N VAL A 569 70.83 -18.45 -88.54
CA VAL A 569 71.26 -17.14 -89.22
C VAL A 569 72.22 -16.17 -88.44
N SER A 570 72.88 -15.17 -89.08
CA SER A 570 73.81 -14.12 -88.57
C SER A 570 73.51 -12.67 -89.07
N ALA A 571 73.92 -11.58 -88.36
CA ALA A 571 73.60 -10.15 -88.65
C ALA A 571 74.69 -9.05 -88.31
N ILE A 572 74.77 -7.90 -89.03
CA ILE A 572 75.83 -6.82 -88.91
C ILE A 572 75.35 -5.36 -89.17
N ASP A 573 75.79 -4.31 -88.40
CA ASP A 573 75.39 -2.86 -88.51
C ASP A 573 76.36 -1.86 -89.22
N THR A 574 75.96 -0.57 -89.32
CA THR A 574 76.66 0.50 -90.07
C THR A 574 77.88 1.12 -89.33
N ASN A 575 77.88 1.13 -88.00
CA ASN A 575 79.09 1.46 -87.22
C ASN A 575 80.01 0.23 -87.02
N SER A 576 79.73 -0.89 -87.70
CA SER A 576 80.51 -2.13 -87.80
C SER A 576 80.43 -3.12 -86.61
N CYS A 577 79.23 -3.36 -86.05
CA CYS A 577 78.94 -4.30 -84.93
C CYS A 577 78.10 -5.56 -85.38
N ILE A 578 78.12 -6.75 -84.68
CA ILE A 578 77.74 -8.12 -85.22
C ILE A 578 76.95 -9.08 -84.24
N THR A 579 76.04 -10.03 -84.67
CA THR A 579 75.18 -11.03 -83.85
C THR A 579 74.57 -12.31 -84.63
N ILE A 580 73.92 -13.38 -84.02
CA ILE A 580 73.47 -14.75 -84.63
C ILE A 580 72.20 -15.51 -83.96
N ASP A 581 71.27 -16.31 -84.63
CA ASP A 581 69.99 -17.05 -84.11
C ASP A 581 69.28 -18.30 -84.90
N SER A 582 68.07 -18.93 -84.55
CA SER A 582 67.38 -20.25 -85.07
C SER A 582 65.77 -20.54 -85.05
N ILE A 583 65.12 -21.59 -85.73
CA ILE A 583 63.59 -21.97 -85.72
C ILE A 583 63.01 -23.41 -86.23
N LEU A 584 61.75 -23.93 -85.86
CA LEU A 584 61.07 -25.33 -86.02
C LEU A 584 59.45 -25.50 -86.27
N LEU A 585 58.76 -26.71 -86.43
CA LEU A 585 57.36 -27.04 -87.07
C LEU A 585 56.31 -28.15 -86.44
N SER A 586 54.99 -28.36 -86.83
CA SER A 586 53.88 -29.30 -86.18
C SER A 586 52.58 -29.96 -86.94
N ASN A 587 51.39 -30.39 -86.30
CA ASN A 587 50.21 -31.31 -86.78
C ASN A 587 48.72 -31.31 -86.06
N PRO A 588 47.57 -32.04 -86.47
CA PRO A 588 46.06 -31.93 -86.06
C PRO A 588 45.08 -33.14 -85.53
N ALA A 589 43.70 -33.02 -85.30
CA ALA A 589 42.68 -34.00 -84.61
C ALA A 589 41.03 -33.94 -84.83
N PRO A 590 40.06 -34.77 -84.21
CA PRO A 590 38.56 -35.07 -84.56
C PRO A 590 37.22 -34.77 -83.63
N TYR A 591 36.16 -35.66 -83.42
CA TYR A 591 34.63 -35.41 -83.14
C TYR A 591 33.71 -36.26 -82.09
N GLU A 592 32.43 -35.85 -81.63
CA GLU A 592 31.45 -36.48 -80.59
C GLU A 592 29.87 -36.05 -80.50
N ILE A 593 29.04 -36.31 -79.41
CA ILE A 593 27.54 -36.03 -79.10
C ILE A 593 27.21 -34.66 -78.37
N SER A 594 25.94 -34.12 -78.38
CA SER A 594 25.52 -32.90 -77.57
C SER A 594 24.40 -32.94 -76.49
N LYS A 595 23.14 -33.40 -76.70
CA LYS A 595 22.02 -33.10 -75.73
C LYS A 595 20.83 -34.11 -75.71
N GLN A 596 20.10 -34.19 -74.59
CA GLN A 596 18.91 -35.05 -74.36
C GLN A 596 17.88 -34.43 -73.38
N GLU A 597 16.57 -34.72 -73.52
CA GLU A 597 15.44 -34.21 -72.71
C GLU A 597 14.34 -35.29 -72.49
N ILE A 598 13.72 -35.39 -71.30
CA ILE A 598 12.74 -36.44 -70.90
C ILE A 598 11.62 -35.86 -70.01
N ILE A 599 10.37 -36.33 -70.13
CA ILE A 599 9.20 -35.95 -69.31
C ILE A 599 8.49 -37.20 -68.75
N ASN A 600 8.17 -37.23 -67.45
CA ASN A 600 7.53 -38.35 -66.71
C ASN A 600 6.05 -38.10 -66.35
N ASN A 601 5.33 -39.14 -65.89
CA ASN A 601 3.92 -39.07 -65.48
C ASN A 601 3.73 -38.41 -64.10
N LYS A 602 2.60 -37.69 -63.89
CA LYS A 602 2.41 -36.79 -62.73
C LYS A 602 1.53 -37.31 -61.58
N CYS A 603 0.42 -37.99 -61.85
CA CYS A 603 -0.35 -38.72 -60.84
C CYS A 603 -0.14 -40.23 -61.02
N TYR A 604 -0.34 -41.00 -59.93
CA TYR A 604 -0.34 -42.47 -59.98
C TYR A 604 -1.43 -42.98 -60.96
N GLY A 605 -1.02 -43.65 -62.03
CA GLY A 605 -1.93 -44.22 -63.05
C GLY A 605 -2.12 -43.41 -64.35
N ASP A 606 -1.36 -42.33 -64.56
CA ASP A 606 -1.43 -41.48 -65.76
C ASP A 606 -0.56 -42.00 -66.95
N SER A 607 -0.69 -41.41 -68.15
CA SER A 607 -0.04 -41.87 -69.41
C SER A 607 0.41 -40.73 -70.37
N LEU A 608 1.17 -39.76 -69.87
CA LEU A 608 1.49 -38.49 -70.56
C LEU A 608 3.00 -38.21 -70.81
N ALA A 609 3.89 -39.21 -70.67
CA ALA A 609 5.35 -39.05 -70.78
C ALA A 609 5.93 -38.94 -72.22
N SER A 610 7.15 -38.38 -72.38
CA SER A 610 7.86 -38.17 -73.68
C SER A 610 9.41 -38.04 -73.61
N ILE A 611 10.12 -38.14 -74.74
CA ILE A 611 11.61 -38.16 -74.88
C ILE A 611 12.10 -37.35 -76.12
N LYS A 612 13.27 -36.66 -76.07
CA LYS A 612 13.91 -35.88 -77.18
C LYS A 612 15.47 -35.85 -77.15
N ILE A 613 16.17 -35.77 -78.32
CA ILE A 613 17.67 -35.89 -78.44
C ILE A 613 18.32 -34.94 -79.51
N THR A 614 19.60 -34.54 -79.36
CA THR A 614 20.38 -33.64 -80.29
C THR A 614 21.89 -34.00 -80.42
N LEU A 615 22.52 -33.76 -81.59
CA LEU A 615 23.90 -34.13 -81.95
C LEU A 615 24.77 -32.98 -82.55
N ASN A 616 26.10 -33.12 -82.50
CA ASN A 616 27.09 -32.12 -82.98
C ASN A 616 27.40 -32.18 -84.48
N ALA A 617 27.01 -33.24 -85.17
CA ALA A 617 27.35 -33.51 -86.56
C ALA A 617 26.14 -34.06 -87.34
N SER A 618 26.16 -33.92 -88.67
CA SER A 618 25.05 -34.25 -89.56
C SER A 618 24.82 -35.77 -89.73
N VAL A 619 24.23 -36.39 -88.72
CA VAL A 619 23.63 -37.73 -88.73
C VAL A 619 22.15 -37.61 -89.15
N ILE A 620 21.62 -38.58 -89.91
CA ILE A 620 20.39 -38.34 -90.70
C ILE A 620 19.12 -39.02 -90.13
N LYS A 621 19.20 -40.13 -89.37
CA LYS A 621 17.99 -40.86 -88.85
C LYS A 621 18.17 -41.48 -87.45
N PHE A 622 17.06 -41.63 -86.71
CA PHE A 622 16.99 -42.12 -85.32
C PHE A 622 15.91 -43.21 -85.10
N SER A 623 16.07 -44.09 -84.10
CA SER A 623 15.06 -45.10 -83.71
C SER A 623 15.08 -45.41 -82.19
N ILE A 624 13.93 -45.77 -81.60
CA ILE A 624 13.80 -46.27 -80.20
C ILE A 624 13.67 -47.80 -80.09
N ASP A 625 13.53 -48.51 -81.21
CA ASP A 625 13.29 -49.97 -81.26
C ASP A 625 14.21 -50.71 -82.25
N SER A 626 15.13 -50.00 -82.91
CA SER A 626 16.04 -50.46 -83.98
C SER A 626 15.40 -50.92 -85.29
N THR A 627 14.07 -50.86 -85.42
CA THR A 627 13.34 -51.37 -86.60
C THR A 627 12.80 -50.26 -87.50
N ILE A 628 12.29 -49.18 -86.91
CA ILE A 628 11.78 -48.01 -87.66
C ILE A 628 12.66 -46.81 -87.37
N PHE A 629 13.40 -46.36 -88.40
CA PHE A 629 14.24 -45.17 -88.34
C PHE A 629 13.49 -43.96 -88.92
N ILE A 630 13.21 -42.99 -88.05
CA ILE A 630 12.52 -41.74 -88.37
C ILE A 630 13.50 -40.56 -88.41
N ASP A 631 13.13 -39.52 -89.14
CA ASP A 631 13.93 -38.29 -89.28
C ASP A 631 13.72 -37.32 -88.08
N SER A 632 12.89 -37.71 -87.10
CA SER A 632 12.59 -36.97 -85.88
C SER A 632 13.19 -37.66 -84.66
N CYS A 633 13.67 -36.86 -83.70
CA CYS A 633 14.25 -37.33 -82.46
C CYS A 633 13.28 -37.31 -81.26
N TYR A 634 11.95 -37.22 -81.49
CA TYR A 634 10.92 -37.02 -80.45
C TYR A 634 9.88 -38.15 -80.39
N PHE A 635 9.50 -38.57 -79.18
CA PHE A 635 8.55 -39.67 -78.90
C PHE A 635 7.62 -39.31 -77.73
N ASP A 636 6.30 -39.53 -77.83
CA ASP A 636 5.29 -39.16 -76.83
C ASP A 636 4.29 -40.28 -76.45
N LYS A 637 3.39 -39.99 -75.49
CA LYS A 637 2.36 -40.89 -74.94
C LYS A 637 2.92 -42.18 -74.33
N LEU A 638 4.05 -42.06 -73.65
CA LEU A 638 4.75 -43.19 -73.06
C LEU A 638 4.14 -43.57 -71.70
N ILE A 639 4.08 -44.87 -71.43
CA ILE A 639 3.88 -45.41 -70.08
C ILE A 639 5.24 -45.71 -69.44
N SER A 640 5.27 -45.83 -68.10
CA SER A 640 6.49 -46.10 -67.32
C SER A 640 7.14 -47.43 -67.70
N LYS A 641 8.29 -47.37 -68.40
CA LYS A 641 9.21 -48.47 -68.79
C LYS A 641 10.51 -47.89 -69.45
N GLU A 642 11.38 -48.75 -69.99
CA GLU A 642 12.66 -48.40 -70.65
C GLU A 642 12.65 -48.48 -72.19
N TYR A 643 13.57 -47.76 -72.85
CA TYR A 643 13.69 -47.54 -74.32
C TYR A 643 15.19 -47.39 -74.76
N LYS A 644 15.57 -47.71 -76.01
CA LYS A 644 16.99 -47.69 -76.50
C LYS A 644 17.20 -46.93 -77.82
N ILE A 645 18.29 -46.17 -77.97
CA ILE A 645 18.50 -45.19 -79.08
C ILE A 645 19.60 -45.60 -80.08
N TYR A 646 19.30 -45.47 -81.38
CA TYR A 646 20.18 -45.86 -82.50
C TYR A 646 20.36 -44.74 -83.55
N THR A 647 21.50 -44.70 -84.24
CA THR A 647 21.87 -43.68 -85.26
C THR A 647 22.46 -44.25 -86.56
N LYS A 648 22.31 -43.56 -87.69
CA LYS A 648 22.90 -43.91 -89.01
C LYS A 648 23.48 -42.70 -89.77
N ASP A 649 24.70 -42.83 -90.30
CA ASP A 649 25.42 -41.76 -91.02
C ASP A 649 25.27 -41.77 -92.56
N ALA A 650 25.86 -40.78 -93.23
CA ALA A 650 25.79 -40.58 -94.69
C ALA A 650 26.64 -41.56 -95.52
N SER A 651 27.50 -42.38 -94.88
CA SER A 651 28.23 -43.50 -95.51
C SER A 651 27.58 -44.86 -95.16
N GLU A 652 26.35 -44.82 -94.66
CA GLU A 652 25.52 -45.94 -94.21
C GLU A 652 25.97 -46.71 -92.96
N CYS A 653 26.94 -46.21 -92.19
CA CYS A 653 27.34 -46.82 -90.91
C CYS A 653 26.26 -46.62 -89.84
N ILE A 654 25.87 -47.71 -89.14
CA ILE A 654 24.93 -47.70 -88.01
C ILE A 654 25.69 -47.91 -86.70
N SER A 655 25.36 -47.12 -85.67
CA SER A 655 25.91 -47.24 -84.32
C SER A 655 24.82 -47.09 -83.25
N ILE A 656 25.06 -47.66 -82.06
CA ILE A 656 24.22 -47.45 -80.87
C ILE A 656 24.64 -46.13 -80.22
N LEU A 657 23.65 -45.35 -79.76
CA LEU A 657 23.88 -44.04 -79.15
C LEU A 657 23.66 -44.03 -77.62
N ASP A 658 22.48 -44.44 -77.12
CA ASP A 658 22.16 -44.40 -75.67
C ASP A 658 20.92 -45.26 -75.23
N THR A 659 20.49 -45.23 -73.95
CA THR A 659 19.33 -45.96 -73.36
C THR A 659 18.63 -45.13 -72.24
N ILE A 660 17.29 -45.16 -72.16
CA ILE A 660 16.45 -44.16 -71.42
C ILE A 660 15.20 -44.80 -70.73
N SER A 661 14.78 -44.31 -69.54
CA SER A 661 13.69 -44.90 -68.73
C SER A 661 12.65 -43.87 -68.19
N ILE A 662 11.37 -44.27 -68.06
CA ILE A 662 10.20 -43.42 -67.65
C ILE A 662 9.56 -43.89 -66.33
N LEU A 663 9.13 -42.97 -65.44
CA LEU A 663 8.68 -43.22 -64.05
C LEU A 663 7.28 -42.61 -63.69
N GLN A 664 6.70 -43.01 -62.54
CA GLN A 664 5.46 -42.45 -61.93
C GLN A 664 5.48 -42.49 -60.37
N PRO A 665 4.69 -41.65 -59.65
CA PRO A 665 4.67 -41.59 -58.16
C PRO A 665 3.68 -42.56 -57.47
N LEU A 666 3.74 -42.67 -56.14
CA LEU A 666 2.86 -43.50 -55.29
C LEU A 666 1.46 -42.86 -55.04
N PRO A 667 0.42 -43.61 -54.60
CA PRO A 667 -0.88 -43.04 -54.19
C PRO A 667 -0.84 -42.37 -52.81
N ILE A 668 -1.54 -41.23 -52.65
CA ILE A 668 -1.59 -40.42 -51.42
C ILE A 668 -2.60 -40.96 -50.38
N LYS A 669 -2.24 -40.94 -49.09
CA LYS A 669 -3.08 -41.37 -47.94
C LYS A 669 -2.78 -40.63 -46.63
N ILE A 670 -3.74 -40.57 -45.70
CA ILE A 670 -3.48 -40.23 -44.27
C ILE A 670 -2.68 -41.35 -43.61
N LYS A 671 -1.61 -40.99 -42.87
CA LYS A 671 -0.73 -41.90 -42.10
C LYS A 671 -1.13 -42.00 -40.63
N ASP A 672 -1.10 -40.86 -39.95
CA ASP A 672 -1.25 -40.72 -38.50
C ASP A 672 -2.17 -39.53 -38.18
N THR A 673 -2.81 -39.52 -37.01
CA THR A 673 -3.64 -38.39 -36.54
C THR A 673 -3.51 -38.21 -35.03
N ILE A 674 -3.31 -36.96 -34.59
CA ILE A 674 -3.31 -36.56 -33.18
C ILE A 674 -4.50 -35.62 -32.96
N ILE A 675 -5.29 -35.88 -31.92
CA ILE A 675 -6.47 -35.08 -31.56
C ILE A 675 -6.28 -34.58 -30.14
N ASN A 676 -6.26 -33.26 -29.96
CA ASN A 676 -6.30 -32.62 -28.66
C ASN A 676 -7.70 -32.02 -28.48
N ASN A 677 -8.42 -32.46 -27.45
CA ASN A 677 -9.69 -31.87 -27.06
C ASN A 677 -9.47 -30.45 -26.48
N ILE A 678 -10.54 -29.65 -26.40
CA ILE A 678 -10.52 -28.33 -25.79
C ILE A 678 -10.05 -28.46 -24.33
N SER A 679 -9.13 -27.60 -23.90
CA SER A 679 -8.48 -27.72 -22.58
C SER A 679 -9.40 -27.32 -21.42
N CYS A 680 -10.24 -26.29 -21.63
CA CYS A 680 -11.14 -25.71 -20.64
C CYS A 680 -12.50 -25.33 -21.25
N TYR A 681 -13.57 -25.40 -20.45
CA TYR A 681 -14.92 -25.05 -20.91
C TYR A 681 -14.97 -23.63 -21.50
N GLY A 682 -15.54 -23.49 -22.69
CA GLY A 682 -15.66 -22.22 -23.41
C GLY A 682 -14.40 -21.76 -24.18
N LEU A 683 -13.27 -22.47 -24.06
CA LEU A 683 -12.13 -22.24 -24.96
C LEU A 683 -12.36 -22.90 -26.32
N VAL A 684 -11.61 -22.43 -27.32
CA VAL A 684 -11.66 -22.92 -28.70
C VAL A 684 -10.36 -23.60 -29.12
N ASP A 685 -9.53 -24.03 -28.17
CA ASP A 685 -8.13 -24.44 -28.39
C ASP A 685 -7.94 -25.91 -28.83
N GLY A 686 -9.03 -26.60 -29.18
CA GLY A 686 -8.95 -27.94 -29.75
C GLY A 686 -8.09 -27.98 -31.01
N SER A 687 -7.42 -29.11 -31.26
CA SER A 687 -6.59 -29.27 -32.46
C SER A 687 -6.60 -30.68 -33.04
N ILE A 688 -6.44 -30.75 -34.37
CA ILE A 688 -6.28 -31.98 -35.14
C ILE A 688 -5.01 -31.83 -35.99
N ALA A 689 -4.02 -32.69 -35.74
CA ALA A 689 -2.82 -32.81 -36.57
C ALA A 689 -2.86 -34.10 -37.40
N VAL A 690 -2.56 -34.01 -38.70
CA VAL A 690 -2.63 -35.13 -39.66
C VAL A 690 -1.36 -35.26 -40.47
N ALA A 691 -0.81 -36.48 -40.56
CA ALA A 691 0.31 -36.78 -41.44
C ALA A 691 -0.18 -37.44 -42.74
N ALA A 692 0.45 -37.13 -43.88
CA ALA A 692 0.18 -37.73 -45.18
C ALA A 692 1.40 -38.51 -45.70
N TYR A 693 1.18 -39.45 -46.62
CA TYR A 693 2.25 -40.15 -47.35
C TYR A 693 1.80 -40.57 -48.75
N GLY A 694 2.75 -40.61 -49.69
CA GLY A 694 2.49 -40.92 -51.10
C GLY A 694 1.90 -39.72 -51.87
N GLY A 695 1.90 -39.78 -53.19
CA GLY A 695 1.71 -38.61 -54.06
C GLY A 695 3.01 -37.84 -54.28
N THR A 696 2.88 -36.56 -54.65
CA THR A 696 3.99 -35.63 -54.88
C THR A 696 3.91 -34.47 -53.89
N GLU A 697 4.96 -34.28 -53.08
CA GLU A 697 5.05 -33.18 -52.12
C GLU A 697 5.21 -31.81 -52.81
N PRO A 698 4.76 -30.70 -52.19
CA PRO A 698 4.08 -30.61 -50.89
C PRO A 698 2.63 -31.10 -50.87
N TYR A 699 2.17 -31.53 -49.69
CA TYR A 699 0.76 -31.85 -49.44
C TYR A 699 -0.02 -30.61 -49.01
N TYR A 700 -1.33 -30.63 -49.27
CA TYR A 700 -2.30 -29.64 -48.82
C TYR A 700 -3.46 -30.34 -48.12
N PHE A 701 -3.86 -29.81 -46.97
CA PHE A 701 -4.89 -30.38 -46.11
C PHE A 701 -6.13 -29.48 -46.09
N SER A 702 -7.30 -30.09 -45.98
CA SER A 702 -8.60 -29.42 -45.87
C SER A 702 -9.37 -30.02 -44.71
N ILE A 703 -10.01 -29.17 -43.89
CA ILE A 703 -10.90 -29.57 -42.78
C ILE A 703 -12.39 -29.40 -43.10
N ASP A 704 -12.69 -28.83 -44.27
CA ASP A 704 -14.02 -28.39 -44.70
C ASP A 704 -14.54 -29.17 -45.92
N THR A 705 -14.19 -30.46 -46.02
CA THR A 705 -14.54 -31.37 -47.14
C THR A 705 -14.00 -30.95 -48.51
N GLY A 706 -12.81 -30.35 -48.54
CA GLY A 706 -12.10 -30.00 -49.77
C GLY A 706 -12.52 -28.68 -50.41
N LYS A 707 -13.14 -27.76 -49.66
CA LYS A 707 -13.49 -26.42 -50.17
C LYS A 707 -12.32 -25.45 -50.07
N THR A 708 -11.57 -25.51 -48.97
CA THR A 708 -10.33 -24.76 -48.76
C THR A 708 -9.19 -25.70 -48.39
N PHE A 709 -7.98 -25.38 -48.87
CA PHE A 709 -6.79 -26.20 -48.70
C PHE A 709 -5.63 -25.33 -48.19
N ILE A 710 -4.98 -25.75 -47.11
CA ILE A 710 -3.80 -25.12 -46.51
C ILE A 710 -2.60 -26.06 -46.60
N SER A 711 -1.37 -25.54 -46.55
CA SER A 711 -0.14 -26.35 -46.49
C SER A 711 0.09 -26.98 -45.12
N ASP A 712 -0.50 -26.40 -44.08
CA ASP A 712 -0.25 -26.81 -42.70
C ASP A 712 -0.99 -28.11 -42.37
N SER A 713 -0.27 -29.04 -41.74
CA SER A 713 -0.78 -30.34 -41.29
C SER A 713 -1.54 -30.29 -39.96
N ILE A 714 -1.67 -29.10 -39.35
CA ILE A 714 -2.25 -28.90 -38.02
C ILE A 714 -3.37 -27.87 -38.10
N PHE A 715 -4.58 -28.31 -37.79
CA PHE A 715 -5.75 -27.46 -37.60
C PHE A 715 -5.87 -27.10 -36.13
N ASN A 716 -5.52 -25.87 -35.78
CA ASN A 716 -5.64 -25.31 -34.44
C ASN A 716 -6.93 -24.48 -34.31
N ASN A 717 -7.25 -24.07 -33.08
CA ASN A 717 -8.40 -23.21 -32.76
C ASN A 717 -9.76 -23.84 -33.14
N LEU A 718 -9.92 -25.14 -32.89
CA LEU A 718 -11.13 -25.89 -33.18
C LEU A 718 -12.12 -25.88 -31.99
N ASN A 719 -13.36 -25.52 -32.32
CA ASN A 719 -14.51 -25.65 -31.44
C ASN A 719 -14.90 -27.14 -31.24
N LYS A 720 -15.72 -27.41 -30.22
CA LYS A 720 -16.39 -28.70 -30.06
C LYS A 720 -17.23 -29.02 -31.28
N GLY A 721 -16.98 -30.18 -31.91
CA GLY A 721 -17.61 -30.51 -33.19
C GLY A 721 -17.02 -31.73 -33.87
N LYS A 722 -17.56 -32.03 -35.06
CA LYS A 722 -17.07 -33.08 -35.95
C LYS A 722 -16.45 -32.45 -37.20
N TYR A 723 -15.29 -32.96 -37.59
CA TYR A 723 -14.46 -32.41 -38.66
C TYR A 723 -14.16 -33.48 -39.72
N LEU A 724 -14.10 -33.09 -41.00
CA LEU A 724 -13.89 -34.01 -42.14
C LEU A 724 -12.64 -33.60 -42.91
N ILE A 725 -11.55 -34.35 -42.69
CA ILE A 725 -10.23 -34.04 -43.24
C ILE A 725 -10.07 -34.66 -44.63
N THR A 726 -9.53 -33.90 -45.59
CA THR A 726 -9.20 -34.33 -46.97
C THR A 726 -7.77 -33.87 -47.33
N ILE A 727 -7.01 -34.67 -48.09
CA ILE A 727 -5.66 -34.29 -48.55
C ILE A 727 -5.61 -34.18 -50.08
N ARG A 728 -4.79 -33.26 -50.58
CA ARG A 728 -4.41 -33.08 -51.98
C ARG A 728 -2.89 -32.95 -52.11
N ASP A 729 -2.30 -33.51 -53.15
CA ASP A 729 -0.85 -33.38 -53.45
C ASP A 729 -0.53 -32.18 -54.38
N ALA A 730 0.76 -31.96 -54.67
CA ALA A 730 1.22 -30.85 -55.53
C ALA A 730 0.76 -30.96 -57.00
N ASN A 731 0.39 -32.15 -57.47
CA ASN A 731 -0.13 -32.40 -58.81
C ASN A 731 -1.67 -32.41 -58.86
N ASN A 732 -2.35 -32.04 -57.76
CA ASN A 732 -3.80 -32.09 -57.56
C ASN A 732 -4.40 -33.51 -57.58
N CYS A 733 -3.64 -34.54 -57.20
CA CYS A 733 -4.19 -35.85 -56.88
C CYS A 733 -4.78 -35.82 -55.43
N PHE A 734 -5.94 -36.45 -55.16
CA PHE A 734 -6.68 -36.37 -53.89
C PHE A 734 -6.88 -37.74 -53.21
N ASP A 735 -7.07 -37.76 -51.87
CA ASP A 735 -7.54 -38.93 -51.08
C ASP A 735 -8.98 -38.76 -50.56
N THR A 736 -9.58 -39.84 -50.05
CA THR A 736 -10.95 -39.89 -49.50
C THR A 736 -11.02 -39.28 -48.09
N SER A 737 -12.06 -38.49 -47.80
CA SER A 737 -12.18 -37.77 -46.52
C SER A 737 -12.43 -38.68 -45.30
N LEU A 738 -11.81 -38.37 -44.15
CA LEU A 738 -11.99 -39.07 -42.87
C LEU A 738 -12.53 -38.14 -41.76
N SER A 739 -13.34 -38.67 -40.83
CA SER A 739 -14.05 -37.90 -39.80
C SER A 739 -13.45 -38.02 -38.39
N PHE A 740 -13.24 -36.89 -37.71
CA PHE A 740 -12.75 -36.79 -36.34
C PHE A 740 -13.68 -35.94 -35.45
N SER A 741 -13.49 -35.93 -34.13
CA SER A 741 -14.34 -35.19 -33.18
C SER A 741 -13.53 -34.53 -32.07
N ILE A 742 -13.86 -33.28 -31.75
CA ILE A 742 -13.32 -32.48 -30.63
C ILE A 742 -14.40 -32.36 -29.56
N ASN A 743 -14.04 -32.67 -28.31
CA ASN A 743 -14.90 -32.54 -27.12
C ASN A 743 -14.43 -31.37 -26.23
N GLU A 744 -15.28 -30.97 -25.27
CA GLU A 744 -14.97 -29.96 -24.23
C GLU A 744 -15.35 -30.51 -22.83
N PRO A 745 -14.70 -30.03 -21.74
CA PRO A 745 -15.01 -30.43 -20.37
C PRO A 745 -16.21 -29.66 -19.77
N MET A 746 -16.70 -30.06 -18.60
CA MET A 746 -17.79 -29.35 -17.90
C MET A 746 -17.29 -28.07 -17.22
N PRO A 747 -18.12 -27.00 -17.12
CA PRO A 747 -17.75 -25.79 -16.38
C PRO A 747 -17.57 -26.05 -14.89
N ILE A 748 -16.60 -25.38 -14.26
CA ILE A 748 -16.43 -25.37 -12.80
C ILE A 748 -17.51 -24.46 -12.19
N ILE A 749 -18.21 -24.95 -11.18
CA ILE A 749 -19.28 -24.25 -10.45
C ILE A 749 -19.14 -24.45 -8.93
N ILE A 750 -19.50 -23.43 -8.14
CA ILE A 750 -19.67 -23.55 -6.68
C ILE A 750 -21.15 -23.82 -6.40
N ASN A 751 -21.45 -24.94 -5.75
CA ASN A 751 -22.81 -25.37 -5.43
C ASN A 751 -23.27 -24.89 -4.05
N ASN A 752 -22.33 -24.72 -3.11
CA ASN A 752 -22.61 -24.25 -1.75
C ASN A 752 -21.36 -23.66 -1.10
N THR A 753 -21.57 -22.78 -0.12
CA THR A 753 -20.53 -22.15 0.71
C THR A 753 -21.01 -22.10 2.15
N ILE A 754 -20.16 -22.50 3.10
CA ILE A 754 -20.38 -22.32 4.55
C ILE A 754 -19.38 -21.29 5.06
N ILE A 755 -19.87 -20.32 5.84
CA ILE A 755 -19.09 -19.20 6.37
C ILE A 755 -19.25 -19.16 7.88
N LYS A 756 -18.12 -19.06 8.60
CA LYS A 756 -18.08 -18.78 10.04
C LYS A 756 -17.28 -17.50 10.25
N ASN A 757 -17.93 -16.51 10.85
CA ASN A 757 -17.32 -15.23 11.20
C ASN A 757 -16.33 -15.37 12.37
N ALA A 758 -15.39 -14.44 12.50
CA ALA A 758 -14.49 -14.38 13.64
C ALA A 758 -15.29 -14.15 14.93
N SER A 759 -14.91 -14.81 16.03
CA SER A 759 -15.67 -14.77 17.30
C SER A 759 -15.52 -13.45 18.05
N CYS A 760 -14.38 -12.79 17.89
CA CYS A 760 -14.04 -11.51 18.52
C CYS A 760 -13.34 -10.57 17.53
N TYR A 761 -13.34 -9.27 17.86
CA TYR A 761 -12.56 -8.29 17.10
C TYR A 761 -11.06 -8.63 17.16
N GLY A 762 -10.41 -8.67 16.00
CA GLY A 762 -8.99 -9.02 15.86
C GLY A 762 -8.66 -10.50 16.09
N PHE A 763 -9.65 -11.40 16.06
CA PHE A 763 -9.41 -12.84 16.16
C PHE A 763 -9.31 -13.51 14.79
N ASN A 764 -8.46 -14.53 14.72
CA ASN A 764 -8.14 -15.30 13.52
C ASN A 764 -8.80 -16.69 13.63
N ASP A 765 -10.11 -16.75 13.80
CA ASP A 765 -10.86 -18.01 14.00
C ASP A 765 -12.10 -18.16 13.09
N GLY A 766 -12.20 -17.30 12.07
CA GLY A 766 -13.15 -17.45 10.98
C GLY A 766 -12.81 -18.66 10.09
N GLU A 767 -13.83 -19.15 9.37
CA GLU A 767 -13.71 -20.33 8.49
C GLU A 767 -14.53 -20.14 7.20
N ILE A 768 -14.00 -20.61 6.07
CA ILE A 768 -14.70 -20.70 4.78
C ILE A 768 -14.65 -22.15 4.31
N GLN A 769 -15.80 -22.74 3.99
CA GLN A 769 -15.86 -24.06 3.34
C GLN A 769 -16.61 -23.97 2.00
N LEU A 770 -15.94 -24.38 0.92
CA LEU A 770 -16.46 -24.37 -0.44
C LEU A 770 -16.92 -25.77 -0.88
N PHE A 771 -17.93 -25.84 -1.75
CA PHE A 771 -18.38 -27.10 -2.37
C PHE A 771 -18.51 -26.92 -3.89
N ALA A 772 -17.44 -27.22 -4.63
CA ALA A 772 -17.40 -27.03 -6.08
C ALA A 772 -17.36 -28.34 -6.87
N THR A 773 -17.81 -28.30 -8.12
CA THR A 773 -17.84 -29.42 -9.08
C THR A 773 -17.58 -28.94 -10.50
N GLY A 774 -17.14 -29.83 -11.39
CA GLY A 774 -16.84 -29.52 -12.79
C GLY A 774 -15.33 -29.49 -13.07
N GLY A 775 -14.93 -28.96 -14.23
CA GLY A 775 -13.53 -28.99 -14.69
C GLY A 775 -13.13 -30.34 -15.30
N THR A 776 -11.82 -30.54 -15.45
CA THR A 776 -11.23 -31.70 -16.15
C THR A 776 -10.72 -32.81 -15.23
N ASP A 777 -10.46 -32.52 -13.95
CA ASP A 777 -9.91 -33.44 -12.94
C ASP A 777 -10.15 -32.84 -11.53
N THR A 778 -9.39 -33.26 -10.51
CA THR A 778 -9.45 -32.69 -9.15
C THR A 778 -9.31 -31.16 -9.10
N LEU A 779 -10.13 -30.53 -8.23
CA LEU A 779 -10.15 -29.09 -8.00
C LEU A 779 -9.21 -28.68 -6.86
N LYS A 780 -8.51 -27.56 -7.06
CA LYS A 780 -7.74 -26.83 -6.06
C LYS A 780 -8.41 -25.50 -5.74
N TYR A 781 -8.34 -25.08 -4.49
CA TYR A 781 -9.03 -23.91 -3.96
C TYR A 781 -8.02 -22.86 -3.48
N SER A 782 -8.35 -21.59 -3.69
CA SER A 782 -7.63 -20.42 -3.20
C SER A 782 -8.62 -19.40 -2.64
N ILE A 783 -8.23 -18.72 -1.57
CA ILE A 783 -8.95 -17.58 -0.96
C ILE A 783 -8.15 -16.27 -1.02
N ASP A 784 -6.95 -16.30 -1.61
CA ASP A 784 -5.93 -15.25 -1.54
C ASP A 784 -5.62 -14.62 -2.92
N SER A 785 -6.61 -14.61 -3.82
CA SER A 785 -6.46 -14.20 -5.23
C SER A 785 -5.50 -15.09 -6.03
N GLY A 786 -5.42 -16.38 -5.72
CA GLY A 786 -4.63 -17.35 -6.47
C GLY A 786 -3.13 -17.34 -6.17
N LYS A 787 -2.69 -16.74 -5.05
CA LYS A 787 -1.29 -16.78 -4.61
C LYS A 787 -0.93 -18.17 -4.09
N THR A 788 -1.83 -18.81 -3.34
CA THR A 788 -1.70 -20.19 -2.87
C THR A 788 -2.94 -21.01 -3.25
N PHE A 789 -2.72 -22.30 -3.48
CA PHE A 789 -3.77 -23.25 -3.85
C PHE A 789 -3.63 -24.53 -3.02
N ILE A 790 -4.73 -24.97 -2.40
CA ILE A 790 -4.79 -26.19 -1.58
C ILE A 790 -5.82 -27.18 -2.13
N ASP A 791 -5.66 -28.46 -1.82
CA ASP A 791 -6.54 -29.55 -2.28
C ASP A 791 -7.80 -29.73 -1.41
N THR A 792 -7.87 -29.04 -0.27
CA THR A 792 -9.00 -29.06 0.65
C THR A 792 -9.88 -27.83 0.46
N SER A 793 -11.20 -27.99 0.52
CA SER A 793 -12.14 -26.87 0.35
C SER A 793 -12.47 -26.11 1.64
N LEU A 794 -11.92 -26.53 2.78
CA LEU A 794 -12.03 -25.87 4.08
C LEU A 794 -10.79 -25.02 4.35
N PHE A 795 -11.02 -23.76 4.70
CA PHE A 795 -10.04 -22.79 5.16
C PHE A 795 -10.40 -22.39 6.59
N VAL A 796 -9.41 -22.41 7.49
CA VAL A 796 -9.57 -22.12 8.91
C VAL A 796 -8.58 -21.04 9.34
N SER A 797 -8.79 -20.51 10.54
CA SER A 797 -7.96 -19.49 11.16
C SER A 797 -7.90 -18.17 10.39
N LEU A 798 -9.06 -17.75 9.87
CA LEU A 798 -9.21 -16.54 9.05
C LEU A 798 -9.50 -15.31 9.90
N GLU A 799 -8.84 -14.20 9.57
CA GLU A 799 -9.15 -12.86 10.06
C GLU A 799 -10.43 -12.32 9.40
N ALA A 800 -10.99 -11.24 9.93
CA ALA A 800 -12.07 -10.54 9.25
C ALA A 800 -11.53 -9.78 8.02
N GLY A 801 -12.25 -9.88 6.89
CA GLY A 801 -11.82 -9.32 5.62
C GLY A 801 -12.50 -10.00 4.43
N TYR A 802 -12.10 -9.56 3.23
CA TYR A 802 -12.61 -10.06 1.96
C TYR A 802 -11.65 -11.05 1.32
N TYR A 803 -12.13 -12.27 1.11
CA TYR A 803 -11.39 -13.40 0.56
C TYR A 803 -11.78 -13.64 -0.90
N GLN A 804 -10.81 -13.49 -1.80
CA GLN A 804 -11.01 -13.62 -3.25
C GLN A 804 -10.89 -15.08 -3.66
N ILE A 805 -12.02 -15.67 -4.08
CA ILE A 805 -12.14 -17.10 -4.30
C ILE A 805 -11.74 -17.46 -5.73
N ILE A 806 -10.67 -18.24 -5.86
CA ILE A 806 -10.23 -18.81 -7.14
C ILE A 806 -10.20 -20.31 -7.02
N ILE A 807 -10.96 -21.00 -7.87
CA ILE A 807 -10.97 -22.46 -7.96
C ILE A 807 -10.38 -22.83 -9.31
N LYS A 808 -9.47 -23.80 -9.34
CA LYS A 808 -8.92 -24.32 -10.59
C LYS A 808 -8.83 -25.82 -10.63
N ASP A 809 -8.92 -26.39 -11.83
CA ASP A 809 -8.58 -27.79 -12.06
C ASP A 809 -7.10 -27.99 -12.43
N LYS A 810 -6.76 -29.23 -12.76
CA LYS A 810 -5.44 -29.67 -13.21
C LYS A 810 -4.95 -29.03 -14.51
N ASN A 811 -5.85 -28.63 -15.42
CA ASN A 811 -5.51 -27.93 -16.65
C ASN A 811 -5.33 -26.42 -16.42
N ASN A 812 -5.49 -25.94 -15.18
CA ASN A 812 -5.60 -24.53 -14.80
C ASN A 812 -6.80 -23.82 -15.43
N CYS A 813 -7.89 -24.56 -15.68
CA CYS A 813 -9.18 -23.93 -15.95
C CYS A 813 -9.65 -23.25 -14.67
N ILE A 814 -9.88 -21.94 -14.71
CA ILE A 814 -10.14 -21.11 -13.53
C ILE A 814 -11.60 -20.66 -13.48
N LEU A 815 -12.23 -20.86 -12.32
CA LEU A 815 -13.38 -20.10 -11.87
C LEU A 815 -12.90 -19.01 -10.91
N ASN A 816 -13.08 -17.75 -11.30
CA ASN A 816 -13.06 -16.62 -10.37
C ASN A 816 -14.48 -16.44 -9.86
N ALA A 817 -14.69 -16.53 -8.55
CA ALA A 817 -15.98 -16.28 -7.91
C ALA A 817 -15.96 -14.96 -7.13
N ASP A 818 -17.13 -14.46 -6.76
CA ASP A 818 -17.25 -13.27 -5.92
C ASP A 818 -16.53 -13.45 -4.57
N SER A 819 -16.03 -12.35 -4.02
CA SER A 819 -15.32 -12.38 -2.74
C SER A 819 -16.26 -12.74 -1.58
N ILE A 820 -15.76 -13.58 -0.67
CA ILE A 820 -16.45 -13.93 0.57
C ILE A 820 -15.96 -13.01 1.69
N GLU A 821 -16.88 -12.40 2.43
CA GLU A 821 -16.58 -11.58 3.60
C GLU A 821 -16.62 -12.43 4.88
N ILE A 822 -15.51 -12.48 5.62
CA ILE A 822 -15.50 -12.85 7.05
C ILE A 822 -15.73 -11.57 7.84
N LYS A 823 -16.81 -11.54 8.63
CA LYS A 823 -17.11 -10.44 9.54
C LYS A 823 -16.47 -10.67 10.91
N GLN A 824 -16.33 -9.60 11.67
CA GLN A 824 -16.01 -9.64 13.11
C GLN A 824 -16.96 -8.72 13.89
N PRO A 825 -17.14 -8.94 15.20
CA PRO A 825 -17.77 -7.97 16.09
C PRO A 825 -17.08 -6.61 16.07
N LYS A 826 -17.80 -5.57 16.51
CA LYS A 826 -17.25 -4.21 16.73
C LYS A 826 -16.21 -4.25 17.85
N GLU A 827 -15.11 -3.51 17.67
CA GLU A 827 -14.05 -3.35 18.68
C GLU A 827 -14.62 -2.83 20.02
N ILE A 828 -14.29 -3.51 21.12
CA ILE A 828 -14.62 -3.05 22.47
C ILE A 828 -13.72 -1.84 22.76
N LYS A 829 -14.33 -0.67 23.01
CA LYS A 829 -13.62 0.56 23.39
C LYS A 829 -14.28 1.21 24.60
N ILE A 830 -13.46 1.57 25.58
CA ILE A 830 -13.84 2.48 26.65
C ILE A 830 -14.13 3.84 25.99
N THR A 831 -15.30 4.40 26.27
CA THR A 831 -15.72 5.72 25.76
C THR A 831 -15.15 6.84 26.63
N ASP A 832 -15.17 6.63 27.94
CA ASP A 832 -14.58 7.53 28.92
C ASP A 832 -14.20 6.75 30.19
N LEU A 833 -13.19 7.21 30.92
CA LEU A 833 -12.65 6.55 32.11
C LEU A 833 -12.38 7.60 33.19
N ASN A 834 -13.34 7.76 34.09
CA ASN A 834 -13.24 8.70 35.20
C ASN A 834 -12.75 7.96 36.45
N TYR A 835 -11.84 8.56 37.21
CA TYR A 835 -11.41 8.01 38.49
C TYR A 835 -11.03 9.13 39.46
N SER A 836 -11.20 8.88 40.75
CA SER A 836 -10.82 9.81 41.81
C SER A 836 -9.98 9.09 42.86
N SER A 837 -8.81 9.64 43.15
CA SER A 837 -8.00 9.19 44.29
C SER A 837 -8.67 9.51 45.63
N ILE A 838 -8.17 8.93 46.71
CA ILE A 838 -8.69 9.14 48.07
C ILE A 838 -8.57 10.63 48.45
N THR A 839 -9.61 11.22 49.04
CA THR A 839 -9.60 12.68 49.30
C THR A 839 -8.80 13.10 50.53
N CYS A 840 -8.73 12.24 51.55
CA CYS A 840 -8.05 12.49 52.82
C CYS A 840 -7.30 11.24 53.29
N ASN A 841 -6.16 11.42 53.95
CA ASN A 841 -5.35 10.29 54.42
C ASN A 841 -6.16 9.34 55.33
N ASN A 842 -6.13 8.03 55.03
CA ASN A 842 -6.93 6.96 55.66
C ASN A 842 -8.44 6.97 55.37
N PHE A 843 -8.92 7.75 54.40
CA PHE A 843 -10.27 7.57 53.86
C PHE A 843 -10.22 6.47 52.79
N ASN A 844 -11.37 5.85 52.50
CA ASN A 844 -11.49 4.80 51.49
C ASN A 844 -12.38 5.24 50.32
N ASN A 845 -12.49 6.54 50.02
CA ASN A 845 -13.46 7.07 49.07
C ASN A 845 -12.95 7.18 47.62
N GLY A 846 -11.96 6.37 47.23
CA GLY A 846 -11.54 6.29 45.84
C GLY A 846 -12.66 5.74 44.94
N THR A 847 -12.68 6.16 43.68
CA THR A 847 -13.67 5.69 42.68
C THR A 847 -13.02 5.43 41.32
N ILE A 848 -13.60 4.51 40.56
CA ILE A 848 -13.31 4.24 39.14
C ILE A 848 -14.67 4.07 38.44
N GLU A 849 -14.89 4.82 37.36
CA GLU A 849 -16.08 4.75 36.52
C GLU A 849 -15.68 4.50 35.05
N ILE A 850 -16.02 3.31 34.57
CA ILE A 850 -15.78 2.87 33.19
C ILE A 850 -17.05 3.13 32.38
N ILE A 851 -16.98 4.06 31.43
CA ILE A 851 -18.11 4.42 30.56
C ILE A 851 -17.93 3.72 29.20
N MET A 852 -18.93 2.94 28.80
CA MET A 852 -19.00 2.20 27.54
C MET A 852 -20.11 2.75 26.64
N PRO A 853 -20.01 2.60 25.31
CA PRO A 853 -21.00 3.16 24.39
C PRO A 853 -22.31 2.35 24.36
N ASP A 854 -22.25 1.08 24.75
CA ASP A 854 -23.34 0.09 24.68
C ASP A 854 -23.58 -0.55 26.06
N LYS A 855 -24.82 -0.94 26.39
CA LYS A 855 -25.25 -1.30 27.76
C LYS A 855 -24.95 -2.76 28.22
N ILE A 856 -24.26 -3.57 27.43
CA ILE A 856 -24.11 -5.02 27.70
C ILE A 856 -22.65 -5.45 27.75
N TYR A 857 -21.96 -5.05 28.81
CA TYR A 857 -20.61 -5.50 29.15
C TYR A 857 -20.53 -5.92 30.62
N LYS A 858 -19.51 -6.71 30.95
CA LYS A 858 -19.11 -7.03 32.32
C LYS A 858 -17.74 -6.41 32.61
N TYR A 859 -17.57 -5.88 33.81
CA TYR A 859 -16.45 -5.02 34.21
C TYR A 859 -15.69 -5.63 35.39
N SER A 860 -14.37 -5.52 35.40
CA SER A 860 -13.48 -5.98 36.46
C SER A 860 -12.41 -4.91 36.68
N ILE A 861 -12.00 -4.74 37.94
CA ILE A 861 -10.86 -3.93 38.36
C ILE A 861 -9.80 -4.76 39.10
N ASP A 862 -9.99 -6.07 39.18
CA ASP A 862 -9.21 -7.04 39.97
C ASP A 862 -8.42 -8.04 39.10
N ASN A 863 -8.07 -7.63 37.88
CA ASN A 863 -7.41 -8.45 36.86
C ASN A 863 -8.26 -9.67 36.42
N GLY A 864 -9.59 -9.54 36.44
CA GLY A 864 -10.54 -10.53 35.93
C GLY A 864 -10.88 -11.66 36.90
N GLN A 865 -10.62 -11.49 38.21
CA GLN A 865 -11.02 -12.47 39.24
C GLN A 865 -12.53 -12.41 39.48
N THR A 866 -13.11 -11.21 39.53
CA THR A 866 -14.56 -10.97 39.63
C THR A 866 -15.02 -10.01 38.54
N PHE A 867 -16.31 -10.09 38.20
CA PHE A 867 -16.93 -9.27 37.14
C PHE A 867 -18.27 -8.71 37.63
N ALA A 868 -18.37 -7.39 37.67
CA ALA A 868 -19.59 -6.63 37.92
C ALA A 868 -20.38 -6.37 36.63
N ASP A 869 -21.68 -6.13 36.77
CA ASP A 869 -22.58 -5.74 35.67
C ASP A 869 -22.61 -4.21 35.42
N THR A 870 -21.90 -3.44 36.24
CA THR A 870 -21.78 -1.98 36.15
C THR A 870 -20.33 -1.56 36.15
N GLY A 871 -19.98 -0.53 35.36
CA GLY A 871 -18.62 0.02 35.27
C GLY A 871 -18.21 0.96 36.43
N TYR A 872 -19.12 1.23 37.37
CA TYR A 872 -18.88 2.12 38.52
C TYR A 872 -18.44 1.32 39.76
N PHE A 873 -17.26 1.66 40.27
CA PHE A 873 -16.63 1.09 41.45
C PHE A 873 -16.31 2.22 42.43
N ASN A 874 -16.70 2.06 43.69
CA ASN A 874 -16.48 3.04 44.74
C ASN A 874 -15.96 2.37 46.02
N ASN A 875 -15.70 3.18 47.04
CA ASN A 875 -15.11 2.75 48.30
C ASN A 875 -13.72 2.09 48.14
N LEU A 876 -12.95 2.55 47.14
CA LEU A 876 -11.65 2.00 46.80
C LEU A 876 -10.56 2.51 47.76
N ASN A 877 -9.73 1.57 48.23
CA ASN A 877 -8.53 1.84 49.00
C ASN A 877 -7.35 2.18 48.08
N GLU A 878 -6.24 2.62 48.67
CA GLU A 878 -4.95 2.77 47.99
C GLU A 878 -4.55 1.47 47.29
N GLY A 879 -4.20 1.54 46.01
CA GLY A 879 -3.82 0.35 45.25
C GLY A 879 -3.85 0.52 43.73
N GLU A 880 -3.34 -0.53 43.08
CA GLU A 880 -3.26 -0.72 41.64
C GLU A 880 -4.46 -1.57 41.17
N TYR A 881 -5.29 -1.00 40.28
CA TYR A 881 -6.53 -1.62 39.80
C TYR A 881 -6.45 -1.88 38.29
N ILE A 882 -6.51 -3.14 37.89
CA ILE A 882 -6.34 -3.57 36.49
C ILE A 882 -7.72 -3.73 35.85
N ILE A 883 -8.05 -2.85 34.91
CA ILE A 883 -9.34 -2.86 34.23
C ILE A 883 -9.42 -4.02 33.23
N ILE A 884 -10.45 -4.86 33.36
CA ILE A 884 -10.81 -5.86 32.36
C ILE A 884 -12.30 -5.75 32.04
N ILE A 885 -12.64 -5.60 30.77
CA ILE A 885 -14.00 -5.53 30.26
C ILE A 885 -14.23 -6.73 29.36
N LYS A 886 -15.42 -7.34 29.42
CA LYS A 886 -15.82 -8.36 28.45
C LYS A 886 -17.26 -8.22 27.97
N ASP A 887 -17.49 -8.64 26.74
CA ASP A 887 -18.82 -8.68 26.12
C ASP A 887 -19.56 -10.00 26.39
N THR A 888 -20.70 -10.19 25.72
CA THR A 888 -21.52 -11.41 25.78
C THR A 888 -20.88 -12.63 25.09
N ASN A 889 -19.91 -12.44 24.20
CA ASN A 889 -19.15 -13.50 23.53
C ASN A 889 -17.93 -13.94 24.35
N ASN A 890 -17.66 -13.27 25.48
CA ASN A 890 -16.43 -13.36 26.27
C ASN A 890 -15.18 -12.80 25.57
N CYS A 891 -15.35 -11.89 24.61
CA CYS A 891 -14.24 -11.10 24.07
C CYS A 891 -13.74 -10.15 25.15
N ILE A 892 -12.43 -10.15 25.42
CA ILE A 892 -11.82 -9.44 26.54
C ILE A 892 -11.03 -8.23 26.05
N LEU A 893 -11.40 -7.03 26.53
CA LEU A 893 -10.53 -5.86 26.54
C LEU A 893 -9.81 -5.79 27.89
N ARG A 894 -8.46 -5.75 27.86
CA ARG A 894 -7.66 -5.30 29.00
C ARG A 894 -7.47 -3.79 28.84
N GLY A 895 -8.06 -3.02 29.74
CA GLY A 895 -7.90 -1.56 29.79
C GLY A 895 -6.64 -1.16 30.55
N ASP A 896 -6.50 0.14 30.75
CA ASP A 896 -5.40 0.70 31.54
C ASP A 896 -5.47 0.29 33.02
N THR A 897 -4.30 0.36 33.66
CA THR A 897 -4.19 0.19 35.11
C THR A 897 -4.36 1.53 35.81
N ILE A 898 -5.31 1.61 36.75
CA ILE A 898 -5.57 2.82 37.53
C ILE A 898 -4.96 2.69 38.93
N ASN A 899 -4.13 3.67 39.29
CA ASN A 899 -3.57 3.80 40.63
C ASN A 899 -4.41 4.77 41.46
N ILE A 900 -5.16 4.24 42.42
CA ILE A 900 -5.80 5.05 43.46
C ILE A 900 -4.72 5.34 44.50
N ILE A 901 -4.29 6.60 44.59
CA ILE A 901 -3.29 7.03 45.57
C ILE A 901 -3.95 7.59 46.83
N ASN A 902 -3.22 7.49 47.93
CA ASN A 902 -3.58 8.03 49.24
C ASN A 902 -2.75 9.32 49.46
N PRO A 903 -3.39 10.48 49.73
CA PRO A 903 -2.65 11.72 49.91
C PRO A 903 -1.83 11.67 51.22
N GLU A 904 -0.68 12.36 51.24
CA GLU A 904 0.13 12.47 52.45
C GLU A 904 -0.68 13.08 53.61
N PRO A 905 -0.51 12.62 54.86
CA PRO A 905 -1.22 13.17 56.00
C PRO A 905 -0.82 14.63 56.26
N VAL A 906 -1.81 15.51 56.44
CA VAL A 906 -1.58 16.88 56.96
C VAL A 906 -0.87 16.76 58.30
N THR A 907 0.32 17.31 58.41
CA THR A 907 1.18 17.20 59.58
C THR A 907 1.60 18.59 60.02
N ILE A 908 1.34 18.93 61.29
CA ILE A 908 1.80 20.20 61.88
C ILE A 908 3.23 20.00 62.37
N ASP A 909 4.17 20.66 61.70
CA ASP A 909 5.61 20.59 61.98
C ASP A 909 5.96 21.36 63.26
N GLU A 910 5.48 22.61 63.31
CA GLU A 910 5.92 23.57 64.31
C GLU A 910 4.85 24.64 64.56
N ALA A 911 4.70 25.03 65.83
CA ALA A 911 3.97 26.25 66.20
C ALA A 911 4.78 27.04 67.23
N LYS A 912 5.26 28.24 66.86
CA LYS A 912 6.07 29.11 67.74
C LYS A 912 5.59 30.56 67.71
N SER A 913 5.77 31.24 68.85
CA SER A 913 5.67 32.70 68.95
C SER A 913 6.92 33.35 68.36
N LEU A 914 6.78 34.37 67.50
CA LEU A 914 7.90 34.86 66.70
C LEU A 914 8.69 36.05 67.30
N GLU A 915 8.08 37.00 68.02
CA GLU A 915 8.78 37.94 68.94
C GLU A 915 7.81 38.90 69.68
N GLU A 916 8.27 39.55 70.76
CA GLU A 916 7.51 40.56 71.52
C GLU A 916 7.86 42.00 71.08
N SER A 917 6.85 42.80 70.70
CA SER A 917 7.01 44.26 70.63
C SER A 917 6.92 44.87 72.03
N SER A 918 8.01 45.48 72.50
CA SER A 918 8.19 45.92 73.90
C SER A 918 7.28 47.06 74.39
N LYS A 919 6.20 47.41 73.68
CA LYS A 919 5.26 48.49 74.03
C LYS A 919 3.76 48.19 73.85
N LEU A 920 3.33 46.98 73.45
CA LEU A 920 1.90 46.64 73.31
C LEU A 920 1.57 45.22 73.84
N PRO A 921 0.33 44.95 74.31
CA PRO A 921 -0.05 43.68 74.96
C PRO A 921 -0.37 42.54 73.98
N VAL A 922 0.19 42.56 72.77
CA VAL A 922 -0.11 41.61 71.68
C VAL A 922 1.16 40.99 71.10
N GLY A 923 1.07 39.73 70.69
CA GLY A 923 2.16 38.96 70.07
C GLY A 923 1.84 38.48 68.67
N THR A 924 2.83 37.85 68.04
CA THR A 924 2.74 37.14 66.76
C THR A 924 3.05 35.66 66.93
N ALA A 925 2.42 34.82 66.13
CA ALA A 925 2.64 33.37 66.09
C ALA A 925 2.74 32.89 64.64
N LYS A 926 3.53 31.84 64.42
CA LYS A 926 3.57 31.11 63.15
C LYS A 926 3.32 29.63 63.39
N VAL A 927 2.41 29.07 62.61
CA VAL A 927 2.16 27.64 62.47
C VAL A 927 2.74 27.19 61.14
N VAL A 928 3.48 26.08 61.14
CA VAL A 928 4.03 25.44 59.94
C VAL A 928 3.43 24.04 59.87
N ALA A 929 2.92 23.67 58.70
CA ALA A 929 2.38 22.36 58.41
C ALA A 929 2.74 21.97 56.97
N TYR A 930 2.81 20.66 56.71
CA TYR A 930 3.08 20.05 55.40
C TYR A 930 2.19 18.81 55.18
N GLY A 931 2.23 18.23 53.98
CA GLY A 931 1.30 17.18 53.57
C GLY A 931 -0.11 17.72 53.25
N GLY A 932 -1.06 16.82 53.04
CA GLY A 932 -2.42 17.16 52.60
C GLY A 932 -2.56 17.37 51.09
N SER A 933 -3.80 17.63 50.67
CA SER A 933 -4.17 17.87 49.28
C SER A 933 -4.44 19.36 49.02
N GLY A 934 -3.56 20.00 48.26
CA GLY A 934 -3.69 21.41 47.87
C GLY A 934 -3.28 22.39 48.95
N THR A 935 -3.86 23.59 48.94
CA THR A 935 -3.49 24.70 49.83
C THR A 935 -3.90 24.42 51.28
N LEU A 936 -2.97 24.62 52.22
CA LEU A 936 -3.24 24.53 53.65
C LEU A 936 -3.78 25.87 54.19
N THR A 937 -4.81 25.78 55.03
CA THR A 937 -5.39 26.90 55.77
C THR A 937 -5.31 26.62 57.27
N PHE A 938 -5.09 27.69 58.04
CA PHE A 938 -4.67 27.61 59.44
C PHE A 938 -5.67 28.31 60.35
N SER A 939 -5.93 27.74 61.52
CA SER A 939 -6.78 28.26 62.58
C SER A 939 -6.02 28.27 63.92
N ILE A 940 -6.30 29.27 64.76
CA ILE A 940 -5.86 29.34 66.16
C ILE A 940 -7.03 29.43 67.15
N ASP A 941 -8.26 29.22 66.69
CA ASP A 941 -9.50 29.30 67.48
C ASP A 941 -10.27 27.97 67.55
N GLY A 942 -9.63 26.86 67.14
CA GLY A 942 -10.22 25.51 67.17
C GLY A 942 -11.05 25.16 65.93
N GLY A 943 -10.83 25.87 64.82
CA GLY A 943 -11.45 25.59 63.52
C GLY A 943 -12.70 26.43 63.24
N ILE A 944 -12.88 27.56 63.94
CA ILE A 944 -14.00 28.48 63.74
C ILE A 944 -13.66 29.47 62.61
N THR A 945 -12.42 29.99 62.59
CA THR A 945 -11.92 30.85 61.51
C THR A 945 -10.58 30.36 60.97
N PHE A 946 -10.50 30.23 59.64
CA PHE A 946 -9.29 29.81 58.93
C PHE A 946 -8.73 30.95 58.10
N ILE A 947 -7.40 31.05 58.02
CA ILE A 947 -6.67 32.01 57.17
C ILE A 947 -5.65 31.28 56.29
N ASP A 948 -5.34 31.87 55.14
CA ASP A 948 -4.35 31.41 54.14
C ASP A 948 -2.98 32.10 54.27
N ASN A 949 -2.76 32.83 55.36
CA ASN A 949 -1.62 33.75 55.56
C ASN A 949 -0.29 33.05 55.91
N ASN A 950 0.07 31.95 55.22
CA ASN A 950 1.26 31.12 55.49
C ASN A 950 1.43 30.74 56.99
N GLY A 951 0.29 30.49 57.65
CA GLY A 951 0.21 30.17 59.08
C GLY A 951 0.63 31.30 60.03
N LEU A 952 0.77 32.55 59.56
CA LEU A 952 1.16 33.70 60.37
C LEU A 952 -0.07 34.42 60.97
N PHE A 953 -0.07 34.55 62.29
CA PHE A 953 -1.12 35.22 63.07
C PHE A 953 -0.52 36.40 63.84
N ALA A 954 -1.21 37.54 63.86
CA ALA A 954 -0.77 38.78 64.51
C ALA A 954 -1.88 39.40 65.38
N GLY A 955 -1.50 40.24 66.34
CA GLY A 955 -2.46 40.89 67.25
C GLY A 955 -2.98 39.98 68.37
N ILE A 956 -2.31 38.86 68.62
CA ILE A 956 -2.78 37.78 69.50
C ILE A 956 -2.56 38.18 70.97
N SER A 957 -3.56 37.92 71.84
CA SER A 957 -3.45 38.26 73.28
C SER A 957 -2.52 37.30 74.03
N ILE A 958 -1.59 37.87 74.80
CA ILE A 958 -0.66 37.11 75.65
C ILE A 958 -1.39 36.46 76.85
N LYS A 959 -0.84 35.34 77.36
CA LYS A 959 -1.38 34.49 78.46
C LYS A 959 -2.68 33.75 78.15
N LYS A 960 -2.95 33.43 76.89
CA LYS A 960 -4.07 32.57 76.47
C LYS A 960 -3.55 31.35 75.68
N ASN A 961 -4.25 30.21 75.82
CA ASN A 961 -4.07 29.04 74.97
C ASN A 961 -4.89 29.23 73.68
N TYR A 962 -4.30 28.83 72.56
CA TYR A 962 -4.90 28.91 71.23
C TYR A 962 -4.89 27.52 70.59
N PRO A 963 -6.05 26.82 70.50
CA PRO A 963 -6.12 25.51 69.87
C PRO A 963 -5.85 25.64 68.36
N ILE A 964 -4.81 24.94 67.90
CA ILE A 964 -4.41 24.97 66.49
C ILE A 964 -5.18 23.92 65.71
N THR A 965 -5.73 24.34 64.58
CA THR A 965 -6.34 23.46 63.59
C THR A 965 -5.79 23.82 62.22
N VAL A 966 -5.32 22.83 61.47
CA VAL A 966 -4.93 23.00 60.06
C VAL A 966 -5.83 22.13 59.21
N LYS A 967 -6.26 22.64 58.06
CA LYS A 967 -6.95 21.84 57.05
C LYS A 967 -6.44 22.16 55.66
N ASP A 968 -6.48 21.15 54.79
CA ASP A 968 -6.19 21.31 53.38
C ASP A 968 -7.44 21.77 52.58
N THR A 969 -7.31 21.80 51.25
CA THR A 969 -8.39 22.23 50.35
C THR A 969 -9.56 21.22 50.30
N ASN A 970 -9.29 19.94 50.62
CA ASN A 970 -10.30 18.88 50.73
C ASN A 970 -11.01 18.87 52.10
N ASN A 971 -10.72 19.83 52.98
CA ASN A 971 -11.15 19.88 54.39
C ASN A 971 -10.65 18.69 55.24
N CYS A 972 -9.51 18.09 54.90
CA CYS A 972 -8.84 17.12 55.76
C CYS A 972 -8.23 17.84 56.97
N ILE A 973 -8.89 17.72 58.12
CA ILE A 973 -8.57 18.49 59.34
C ILE A 973 -7.60 17.71 60.25
N VAL A 974 -6.55 18.39 60.70
CA VAL A 974 -5.67 17.94 61.79
C VAL A 974 -5.58 19.00 62.88
N ASN A 975 -5.77 18.56 64.13
CA ASN A 975 -5.67 19.40 65.32
C ASN A 975 -4.28 19.24 65.95
N GLY A 976 -3.63 20.36 66.23
CA GLY A 976 -2.36 20.43 66.93
C GLY A 976 -2.53 20.64 68.43
N SER A 977 -1.40 20.65 69.14
CA SER A 977 -1.31 21.11 70.52
C SER A 977 -1.75 22.57 70.67
N ASP A 978 -2.36 22.93 71.79
CA ASP A 978 -2.61 24.33 72.15
C ASP A 978 -1.33 25.16 72.14
N LEU A 979 -1.31 26.25 71.36
CA LEU A 979 -0.25 27.25 71.42
C LEU A 979 -0.46 28.18 72.61
N LEU A 980 0.47 28.16 73.56
CA LEU A 980 0.44 29.00 74.75
C LEU A 980 1.45 30.14 74.63
N ILE A 981 0.96 31.36 74.40
CA ILE A 981 1.79 32.57 74.32
C ILE A 981 2.06 33.08 75.74
N ARG A 982 3.27 32.84 76.27
CA ARG A 982 3.73 33.35 77.57
C ARG A 982 4.55 34.62 77.41
N ARG A 983 4.53 35.48 78.43
CA ARG A 983 5.45 36.61 78.56
C ARG A 983 6.79 36.11 79.10
N CYS A 984 7.86 36.21 78.32
CA CYS A 984 9.17 35.71 78.75
C CYS A 984 9.95 36.71 79.60
N VAL A 985 10.62 36.20 80.63
CA VAL A 985 11.62 36.93 81.41
C VAL A 985 12.98 36.39 80.96
N ASN A 986 13.90 37.28 80.57
CA ASN A 986 15.20 36.89 80.03
C ASN A 986 16.04 36.08 81.04
N THR A 987 16.22 34.78 80.80
CA THR A 987 17.26 33.93 81.39
C THR A 987 17.65 32.82 80.41
N GLY A 988 18.94 32.78 80.01
CA GLY A 988 19.52 31.67 79.26
C GLY A 988 19.44 31.82 77.74
N ILE A 989 20.58 32.14 77.11
CA ILE A 989 20.78 32.02 75.66
C ILE A 989 21.33 30.62 75.40
N ASP A 990 20.59 29.82 74.61
CA ASP A 990 21.11 28.67 73.88
C ASP A 990 20.65 28.81 72.42
N GLU A 991 21.44 29.50 71.61
CA GLU A 991 21.20 29.62 70.17
C GLU A 991 21.52 28.30 69.45
N ILE A 992 20.50 27.66 68.89
CA ILE A 992 20.70 26.63 67.85
C ILE A 992 21.20 27.34 66.58
N ASN A 993 22.52 27.44 66.49
CA ASN A 993 23.23 27.99 65.35
C ASN A 993 22.95 27.18 64.07
N SER A 994 22.29 27.81 63.10
CA SER A 994 22.22 27.34 61.71
C SER A 994 22.53 28.48 60.74
N ASN A 995 23.67 29.15 60.95
CA ASN A 995 24.19 30.21 60.08
C ASN A 995 24.73 29.60 58.77
N LYS A 996 23.94 28.79 58.06
CA LYS A 996 24.31 28.18 56.78
C LYS A 996 23.63 28.96 55.66
N LEU A 997 24.42 29.43 54.69
CA LEU A 997 23.91 30.00 53.44
C LEU A 997 23.02 28.98 52.71
N ILE A 998 21.89 29.46 52.18
CA ILE A 998 21.04 28.71 51.24
C ILE A 998 21.12 29.44 49.91
N ILE A 999 21.61 28.76 48.88
CA ILE A 999 21.97 29.34 47.58
C ILE A 999 21.08 28.69 46.51
N SER A 1000 20.38 29.49 45.70
CA SER A 1000 19.68 28.97 44.53
C SER A 1000 20.69 28.52 43.46
N ASN A 1001 20.39 27.43 42.74
CA ASN A 1001 21.19 26.97 41.60
C ASN A 1001 20.58 27.35 40.24
N ILE A 1002 19.47 28.11 40.22
CA ILE A 1002 18.75 28.53 39.01
C ILE A 1002 18.47 30.04 39.07
N LEU A 1003 18.55 30.69 37.92
CA LEU A 1003 18.23 32.10 37.65
C LEU A 1003 17.52 32.20 36.29
N THR A 1004 16.37 32.87 36.25
CA THR A 1004 15.49 32.99 35.07
C THR A 1004 15.12 34.46 34.83
N PRO A 1005 16.02 35.29 34.26
CA PRO A 1005 15.85 36.73 34.17
C PRO A 1005 14.98 37.12 32.97
N ASN A 1006 13.71 36.69 32.98
CA ASN A 1006 12.73 36.84 31.90
C ASN A 1006 11.68 37.94 32.16
N GLY A 1007 11.57 38.43 33.40
CA GLY A 1007 10.63 39.46 33.85
C GLY A 1007 9.28 38.96 34.36
N ASP A 1008 9.11 37.67 34.66
CA ASP A 1008 7.86 37.09 35.16
C ASP A 1008 7.66 37.21 36.69
N GLY A 1009 8.69 37.67 37.42
CA GLY A 1009 8.71 37.83 38.88
C GLY A 1009 9.15 36.59 39.66
N ILE A 1010 9.47 35.48 38.98
CA ILE A 1010 9.89 34.21 39.58
C ILE A 1010 11.35 33.95 39.22
N SER A 1011 12.22 33.94 40.22
CA SER A 1011 13.65 33.65 40.05
C SER A 1011 14.40 34.58 39.07
N ASP A 1012 13.86 35.76 38.76
CA ASP A 1012 14.49 36.85 38.00
C ASP A 1012 15.81 37.35 38.61
N GLU A 1013 15.94 37.25 39.94
CA GLU A 1013 17.08 37.72 40.71
C GLU A 1013 17.72 36.57 41.51
N TRP A 1014 19.02 36.39 41.38
CA TRP A 1014 19.77 35.32 42.04
C TRP A 1014 19.94 35.63 43.53
N THR A 1015 19.04 35.06 44.33
CA THR A 1015 18.93 35.30 45.78
C THR A 1015 19.68 34.26 46.61
N ILE A 1016 20.48 34.73 47.58
CA ILE A 1016 21.17 33.90 48.58
C ILE A 1016 20.58 34.23 49.96
N LEU A 1017 19.96 33.25 50.61
CA LEU A 1017 19.38 33.42 51.95
C LEU A 1017 20.43 33.20 53.05
N ASN A 1018 20.18 33.81 54.22
CA ASN A 1018 21.08 33.87 55.38
C ASN A 1018 22.42 34.59 55.13
N ILE A 1019 22.56 35.31 54.01
CA ILE A 1019 23.80 36.02 53.68
C ILE A 1019 24.06 37.23 54.58
N ASN A 1020 22.99 37.92 55.02
CA ASN A 1020 23.06 39.08 55.91
C ASN A 1020 23.62 38.79 57.33
N TYR A 1021 23.84 37.52 57.68
CA TYR A 1021 24.53 37.13 58.92
C TYR A 1021 26.06 37.24 58.83
N TYR A 1022 26.61 37.46 57.64
CA TYR A 1022 28.03 37.63 57.37
C TYR A 1022 28.34 39.10 57.03
N LYS A 1023 29.43 39.66 57.57
CA LYS A 1023 29.77 41.09 57.41
C LYS A 1023 30.64 41.38 56.20
N ASP A 1024 31.68 40.58 56.01
CA ASP A 1024 32.57 40.65 54.86
C ASP A 1024 32.21 39.52 53.90
N ILE A 1025 31.76 39.86 52.69
CA ILE A 1025 31.33 38.88 51.68
C ILE A 1025 31.97 39.25 50.35
N LEU A 1026 32.57 38.28 49.67
CA LEU A 1026 32.95 38.36 48.26
C LEU A 1026 32.19 37.30 47.46
N ILE A 1027 31.43 37.72 46.46
CA ILE A 1027 30.75 36.84 45.51
C ILE A 1027 31.36 37.04 44.13
N GLU A 1028 31.65 35.94 43.45
CA GLU A 1028 32.20 35.87 42.11
C GLU A 1028 31.41 34.84 41.29
N VAL A 1029 31.03 35.17 40.06
CA VAL A 1029 30.44 34.22 39.10
C VAL A 1029 31.27 34.20 37.84
N TYR A 1030 31.55 33.00 37.33
CA TYR A 1030 32.40 32.73 36.18
C TYR A 1030 31.64 31.94 35.11
N ASN A 1031 31.91 32.21 33.83
CA ASN A 1031 31.46 31.33 32.75
C ASN A 1031 32.31 30.05 32.67
N LEU A 1032 31.92 29.07 31.85
CA LEU A 1032 32.65 27.80 31.68
C LEU A 1032 34.09 27.94 31.14
N SER A 1033 34.43 29.06 30.50
CA SER A 1033 35.82 29.38 30.10
C SER A 1033 36.66 30.02 31.21
N GLY A 1034 36.12 30.18 32.42
CA GLY A 1034 36.81 30.77 33.58
C GLY A 1034 36.83 32.31 33.59
N ALA A 1035 36.08 32.97 32.71
CA ALA A 1035 35.97 34.44 32.70
C ALA A 1035 34.93 34.91 33.73
N LEU A 1036 35.33 35.89 34.57
CA LEU A 1036 34.49 36.52 35.58
C LEU A 1036 33.38 37.34 34.91
N VAL A 1037 32.11 37.06 35.22
CA VAL A 1037 30.92 37.74 34.67
C VAL A 1037 30.16 38.58 35.70
N PHE A 1038 30.30 38.27 36.98
CA PHE A 1038 29.76 39.07 38.09
C PHE A 1038 30.71 39.04 39.28
N ARG A 1039 30.85 40.18 39.96
CA ARG A 1039 31.57 40.30 41.23
C ARG A 1039 30.88 41.32 42.12
N ASN A 1040 30.64 40.98 43.37
CA ASN A 1040 30.06 41.88 44.35
C ASN A 1040 30.71 41.69 45.72
N ASN A 1041 30.96 42.81 46.41
CA ASN A 1041 31.41 42.84 47.79
C ASN A 1041 30.22 43.26 48.67
N ASN A 1042 29.98 42.54 49.76
CA ASN A 1042 28.95 42.80 50.78
C ASN A 1042 27.48 42.53 50.36
N TYR A 1043 27.23 42.08 49.12
CA TYR A 1043 25.92 41.60 48.64
C TYR A 1043 24.74 42.55 48.93
N GLU A 1044 24.89 43.81 48.56
CA GLU A 1044 23.86 44.83 48.78
C GLU A 1044 22.57 44.60 47.98
N LYS A 1045 22.66 43.88 46.85
CA LYS A 1045 21.55 43.50 45.97
C LYS A 1045 21.79 42.13 45.33
N PRO A 1046 20.74 41.33 45.10
CA PRO A 1046 20.78 40.15 44.22
C PRO A 1046 21.31 40.46 42.82
N TRP A 1047 21.73 39.41 42.08
CA TRP A 1047 22.18 39.55 40.70
C TRP A 1047 21.08 39.19 39.71
N ASP A 1048 20.80 40.10 38.77
CA ASP A 1048 19.77 40.02 37.73
C ASP A 1048 20.22 39.29 36.44
N GLY A 1049 21.34 38.57 36.49
CA GLY A 1049 21.90 37.87 35.34
C GLY A 1049 22.52 38.79 34.27
N ARG A 1050 22.73 40.08 34.55
CA ARG A 1050 23.35 41.02 33.59
C ARG A 1050 24.84 41.23 33.83
N MET A 1051 25.60 41.35 32.74
CA MET A 1051 26.97 41.84 32.72
C MET A 1051 27.01 43.09 31.84
N ASN A 1052 27.43 44.23 32.41
CA ASN A 1052 27.42 45.54 31.75
C ASN A 1052 26.05 45.94 31.14
N GLY A 1053 24.94 45.55 31.78
CA GLY A 1053 23.56 45.87 31.36
C GLY A 1053 22.93 44.92 30.33
N SER A 1054 23.72 44.07 29.69
CA SER A 1054 23.24 42.99 28.82
C SER A 1054 23.12 41.68 29.60
N LEU A 1055 22.08 40.89 29.32
CA LEU A 1055 21.92 39.56 29.93
C LEU A 1055 23.06 38.61 29.48
N VAL A 1056 23.57 37.78 30.40
CA VAL A 1056 24.64 36.82 30.09
C VAL A 1056 24.04 35.54 29.47
N PRO A 1057 24.59 34.99 28.37
CA PRO A 1057 23.97 33.90 27.61
C PRO A 1057 23.48 32.72 28.47
N SER A 1058 22.33 32.15 28.11
CA SER A 1058 21.78 30.96 28.76
C SER A 1058 22.80 29.82 28.79
N GLY A 1059 23.02 29.23 29.96
CA GLY A 1059 24.06 28.22 30.17
C GLY A 1059 24.38 27.97 31.63
N ILE A 1060 25.43 27.17 31.86
CA ILE A 1060 25.93 26.86 33.21
C ILE A 1060 27.08 27.82 33.55
N TYR A 1061 26.99 28.39 34.74
CA TYR A 1061 27.99 29.26 35.35
C TYR A 1061 28.50 28.64 36.64
N MET A 1062 29.72 28.98 37.05
CA MET A 1062 30.32 28.56 38.31
C MET A 1062 30.34 29.75 39.26
N TYR A 1063 29.75 29.61 40.46
CA TYR A 1063 29.84 30.64 41.49
C TYR A 1063 30.87 30.29 42.56
N ARG A 1064 31.36 31.35 43.24
CA ARG A 1064 32.27 31.31 44.37
C ARG A 1064 31.90 32.40 45.36
N ILE A 1065 31.66 32.03 46.61
CA ILE A 1065 31.28 32.95 47.69
C ILE A 1065 32.26 32.74 48.85
N ILE A 1066 32.87 33.81 49.33
CA ILE A 1066 33.76 33.81 50.51
C ILE A 1066 33.13 34.71 51.57
N THR A 1067 33.02 34.22 52.80
CA THR A 1067 32.51 35.01 53.94
C THR A 1067 33.60 35.35 54.95
N ASP A 1068 33.31 36.27 55.88
CA ASP A 1068 34.18 36.74 56.97
C ASP A 1068 34.88 35.63 57.78
N ASN A 1069 34.26 34.47 57.93
CA ASN A 1069 34.81 33.27 58.56
C ASN A 1069 35.75 32.46 57.64
N ILE A 1070 36.20 33.04 56.52
CA ILE A 1070 37.08 32.46 55.48
C ILE A 1070 36.51 31.15 54.89
N LYS A 1071 35.17 30.99 54.92
CA LYS A 1071 34.50 29.80 54.41
C LYS A 1071 34.09 30.01 52.96
N GLU A 1072 34.62 29.18 52.08
CA GLU A 1072 34.34 29.22 50.65
C GLU A 1072 33.18 28.29 50.27
N TYR A 1073 32.19 28.82 49.56
CA TYR A 1073 31.08 28.09 48.98
C TYR A 1073 31.16 28.19 47.45
N THR A 1074 31.23 27.05 46.76
CA THR A 1074 31.24 26.98 45.29
C THR A 1074 30.13 26.07 44.79
N GLY A 1075 29.67 26.31 43.57
CA GLY A 1075 28.60 25.54 42.96
C GLY A 1075 28.30 25.96 41.53
N LYS A 1076 27.24 25.36 40.96
CA LYS A 1076 26.76 25.64 39.60
C LYS A 1076 25.49 26.49 39.67
N LEU A 1077 25.45 27.54 38.86
CA LEU A 1077 24.27 28.35 38.61
C LEU A 1077 23.85 28.15 37.16
N MET A 1078 22.62 27.70 36.93
CA MET A 1078 22.04 27.56 35.60
C MET A 1078 21.22 28.82 35.27
N ILE A 1079 21.50 29.44 34.14
CA ILE A 1079 20.78 30.61 33.62
C ILE A 1079 19.98 30.18 32.39
N ILE A 1080 18.68 30.40 32.42
CA ILE A 1080 17.73 30.05 31.35
C ILE A 1080 16.91 31.30 31.03
N TYR A 1081 16.57 31.50 29.74
CA TYR A 1081 15.67 32.55 29.27
C TYR A 1081 14.33 31.96 28.84
#